data_AF-A0A2U9IJE8-F1
#
_entry.id   AF-A0A2U9IJE8-F1
#
_cell.length_a   1.000
_cell.length_b   1.000
_cell.length_c   1.000
_cell.angle_alpha   90.00
_cell.angle_beta   90.00
_cell.angle_gamma   90.00
#
_symmetry.space_group_name_H-M   'P 1'
#
loop_
_entity.id
_entity.type
_entity.pdbx_description
1 polymer ?
#
loop_
_entity_poly.entity_id
_entity_poly.type
_entity_poly.pdbx_seq_one_letter_code
_entity_poly.pdbx_strand_id
1 'polypeptide(L)'
;MSSKEPITRSGKQALYSFTPFKLIKSEKSQEYSLILSTVYGMRVKPNIVFYKGIEDKFKVKIPDGPEVSVIHPSILLYRTIKKNGKKDYIYDTSNRIYKFYPLYMRFNFNSLTKGYYCLLGLVLLSPDENKCPLQDECNFNPDKSRPVCMYYYGPTSYTRLYTVYPQIIEIFDEYGENNAQSILSSQLINISFLPHGEYKVFINGIYFYPKNSQIDYPPMVYLNVKLSNKNKNDNKLIKIGFRIRNSAAIKLEFNLKELNTHIREILEKDKNTARWIKLKYYLYLAHLKHKTKNKSILRDKGFDAFDKMLELLSNENEKDKVDEINVNNQEDELVNIINFASFLFVHSLAHLLLSWISLEYGNTRENFGYYIEHPLLGNMKDPDKVRLYIIEEAIGGLGYLNTFADETTRNKVKLLEFINYALNVLSNCRDKVDREIPEFLNILSNTDSNFKKIAKDIELAYKSFDTNLKIFPHVIAIRKYITKNHPEVQGDKDLRIIFTDVLGYAPHCWDGCPLCVMYERGCHFSVYDQPFLVSRELTRVMLEKIEQIMKSTIIEEIKKDIENLPEDRSIPLNLKKGLAYYYFKASIDLAKESIDIVSPYISPEIIEALYDILRQRNIRVRLLTTINETNKKGLEMLKKLKEIKTKIFQADPNTDLHSKNLVIDGRILIFGSFNMTSKGLKGNYENIDVRKDREALEDFKKEFEKLWRESEPLK
;
A
#
# COMPACT_ATOMS: atom_id res chain seq x y z
N MET A 1 25.18 -21.61 37.42
CA MET A 1 25.36 -21.13 36.04
C MET A 1 24.15 -20.30 35.63
N SER A 2 24.35 -19.12 35.06
CA SER A 2 23.29 -18.29 34.45
C SER A 2 23.93 -17.34 33.44
N SER A 3 24.47 -17.92 32.37
CA SER A 3 24.93 -17.19 31.20
C SER A 3 23.71 -16.56 30.53
N LYS A 4 23.42 -15.31 30.87
CA LYS A 4 22.45 -14.50 30.12
C LYS A 4 23.08 -14.13 28.79
N GLU A 5 22.93 -15.02 27.81
CA GLU A 5 23.24 -14.72 26.42
C GLU A 5 22.54 -13.42 25.98
N PRO A 6 23.21 -12.57 25.19
CA PRO A 6 22.58 -11.36 24.67
C PRO A 6 21.42 -11.75 23.75
N ILE A 7 20.27 -11.08 23.92
CA ILE A 7 19.14 -11.25 23.00
C ILE A 7 19.54 -10.67 21.65
N THR A 8 19.60 -11.52 20.62
CA THR A 8 19.97 -11.12 19.25
C THR A 8 18.76 -11.11 18.32
N ARG A 9 18.79 -10.20 17.34
CA ARG A 9 17.85 -10.08 16.21
C ARG A 9 18.62 -9.51 15.02
N SER A 10 18.23 -9.89 13.81
CA SER A 10 18.79 -9.39 12.55
C SER A 10 17.86 -8.37 11.88
N GLY A 11 18.43 -7.58 10.96
CA GLY A 11 17.71 -6.60 10.13
C GLY A 11 16.87 -5.58 10.91
N LYS A 12 15.90 -5.00 10.21
CA LYS A 12 14.94 -3.98 10.66
C LYS A 12 14.05 -4.49 11.77
N GLN A 13 13.84 -5.82 11.85
CA GLN A 13 13.19 -6.47 12.99
C GLN A 13 13.99 -6.31 14.30
N ALA A 14 15.30 -6.08 14.26
CA ALA A 14 16.06 -5.65 15.44
C ALA A 14 15.65 -4.25 15.92
N LEU A 15 15.35 -3.30 15.01
CA LEU A 15 14.88 -1.96 15.38
C LEU A 15 13.48 -1.98 16.00
N TYR A 16 12.58 -2.86 15.51
CA TYR A 16 11.29 -3.14 16.14
C TYR A 16 11.42 -3.87 17.48
N SER A 17 12.39 -4.76 17.63
CA SER A 17 12.57 -5.57 18.85
C SER A 17 13.20 -4.76 19.98
N PHE A 18 14.19 -3.94 19.65
CA PHE A 18 14.97 -3.13 20.60
C PHE A 18 14.61 -1.64 20.57
N THR A 19 13.40 -1.31 20.10
CA THR A 19 12.85 0.05 20.16
C THR A 19 12.93 0.58 21.59
N PRO A 20 13.48 1.78 21.83
CA PRO A 20 13.47 2.37 23.16
C PRO A 20 12.03 2.52 23.70
N PHE A 21 11.90 2.47 25.02
CA PHE A 21 10.67 2.39 25.81
C PHE A 21 9.81 1.13 25.63
N LYS A 22 10.13 0.25 24.67
CA LYS A 22 9.50 -1.07 24.57
C LYS A 22 9.98 -1.98 25.71
N LEU A 23 9.06 -2.73 26.30
CA LEU A 23 9.38 -3.75 27.30
C LEU A 23 10.03 -4.97 26.64
N ILE A 24 11.20 -5.35 27.14
CA ILE A 24 11.97 -6.54 26.75
C ILE A 24 11.63 -7.72 27.67
N LYS A 25 11.43 -7.46 28.97
CA LYS A 25 11.05 -8.46 29.98
C LYS A 25 10.09 -7.84 30.98
N SER A 26 9.08 -8.59 31.42
CA SER A 26 8.14 -8.22 32.47
C SER A 26 7.81 -9.44 33.31
N GLU A 27 8.41 -9.55 34.50
CA GLU A 27 7.99 -10.55 35.50
C GLU A 27 6.91 -9.93 36.37
N LYS A 28 5.69 -10.51 36.31
CA LYS A 28 4.49 -9.97 36.97
C LYS A 28 4.82 -9.63 38.44
N SER A 29 4.63 -8.36 38.79
CA SER A 29 4.77 -7.81 40.15
C SER A 29 6.18 -7.77 40.75
N GLN A 30 7.26 -8.03 39.98
CA GLN A 30 8.64 -8.01 40.51
C GLN A 30 9.60 -7.09 39.74
N GLU A 31 9.72 -7.24 38.43
CA GLU A 31 10.64 -6.42 37.62
C GLU A 31 10.17 -6.17 36.18
N TYR A 32 10.50 -4.99 35.67
CA TYR A 32 10.32 -4.57 34.29
C TYR A 32 11.68 -4.24 33.68
N SER A 33 11.95 -4.68 32.44
CA SER A 33 13.16 -4.33 31.71
C SER A 33 12.83 -3.71 30.36
N LEU A 34 13.39 -2.52 30.10
CA LEU A 34 13.20 -1.74 28.87
C LEU A 34 14.47 -0.94 28.54
N ILE A 35 14.71 -0.64 27.27
CA ILE A 35 15.73 0.33 26.86
C ILE A 35 15.15 1.73 27.11
N LEU A 36 15.83 2.55 27.91
CA LEU A 36 15.49 3.96 28.07
C LEU A 36 16.50 4.79 27.28
N SER A 37 16.05 5.81 26.56
CA SER A 37 16.91 6.61 25.68
C SER A 37 16.73 8.11 25.90
N THR A 38 17.72 8.91 25.51
CA THR A 38 17.50 10.34 25.31
C THR A 38 16.61 10.59 24.09
N VAL A 39 15.71 11.56 24.19
CA VAL A 39 14.78 11.95 23.13
C VAL A 39 14.91 13.45 22.84
N TYR A 40 14.50 13.88 21.65
CA TYR A 40 14.51 15.28 21.26
C TYR A 40 13.55 16.11 22.12
N GLY A 41 13.90 17.37 22.38
CA GLY A 41 13.02 18.32 23.08
C GLY A 41 12.78 18.11 24.58
N MET A 42 13.17 16.97 25.17
CA MET A 42 12.96 16.65 26.59
C MET A 42 14.26 16.56 27.40
N ARG A 43 14.20 16.97 28.66
CA ARG A 43 15.22 16.73 29.68
C ARG A 43 14.92 15.37 30.33
N VAL A 44 15.96 14.57 30.57
CA VAL A 44 15.84 13.28 31.27
C VAL A 44 16.64 13.31 32.57
N LYS A 45 16.04 12.82 33.67
CA LYS A 45 16.65 12.73 35.00
C LYS A 45 16.45 11.31 35.56
N PRO A 46 17.51 10.60 35.99
CA PRO A 46 18.92 10.91 35.79
C PRO A 46 19.33 10.80 34.31
N ASN A 47 20.54 11.27 33.97
CA ASN A 47 21.12 11.09 32.63
C ASN A 47 21.22 9.59 32.26
N ILE A 48 21.02 9.27 30.99
CA ILE A 48 20.97 7.89 30.50
C ILE A 48 21.98 7.64 29.38
N VAL A 49 22.79 6.58 29.55
CA VAL A 49 23.63 5.99 28.50
C VAL A 49 23.12 4.58 28.23
N PHE A 50 22.67 4.33 27.00
CA PHE A 50 21.89 3.14 26.66
C PHE A 50 22.46 2.32 25.50
N TYR A 51 23.69 2.61 25.10
CA TYR A 51 24.46 1.85 24.14
C TYR A 51 25.94 1.80 24.56
N LYS A 52 26.71 0.86 23.99
CA LYS A 52 28.17 0.77 24.11
C LYS A 52 28.75 0.39 22.74
N GLY A 53 29.85 1.04 22.37
CA GLY A 53 30.51 0.84 21.08
C GLY A 53 29.72 1.43 19.90
N ILE A 54 30.40 1.60 18.76
CA ILE A 54 29.84 2.07 17.50
C ILE A 54 30.55 1.26 16.41
N GLU A 55 29.84 0.34 15.76
CA GLU A 55 30.36 -0.48 14.65
C GLU A 55 30.41 0.31 13.34
N ASP A 56 29.43 1.19 13.12
CA ASP A 56 29.35 2.04 11.94
C ASP A 56 28.67 3.38 12.28
N LYS A 57 29.03 4.42 11.51
CA LYS A 57 28.47 5.76 11.63
C LYS A 57 28.42 6.41 10.25
N PHE A 58 27.24 6.90 9.89
CA PHE A 58 27.00 7.56 8.61
C PHE A 58 26.08 8.77 8.78
N LYS A 59 26.01 9.60 7.73
CA LYS A 59 25.09 10.74 7.63
C LYS A 59 23.99 10.42 6.63
N VAL A 60 22.80 10.98 6.86
CA VAL A 60 21.64 10.90 5.97
C VAL A 60 20.81 12.17 6.09
N LYS A 61 20.30 12.66 4.96
CA LYS A 61 19.24 13.68 4.93
C LYS A 61 17.91 12.96 5.10
N ILE A 62 17.15 13.30 6.15
CA ILE A 62 15.76 12.84 6.27
C ILE A 62 14.93 13.65 5.24
N PRO A 63 14.05 13.03 4.44
CA PRO A 63 12.90 13.69 3.81
C PRO A 63 13.21 15.03 3.10
N ASP A 64 12.41 16.10 3.23
CA ASP A 64 11.39 16.54 4.23
C ASP A 64 11.84 16.81 5.68
N GLY A 65 13.14 16.67 5.97
CA GLY A 65 13.74 16.93 7.28
C GLY A 65 15.22 17.36 7.25
N PRO A 66 15.89 17.43 8.42
CA PRO A 66 17.29 17.82 8.53
C PRO A 66 18.25 16.67 8.17
N GLU A 67 19.52 17.00 7.96
CA GLU A 67 20.60 16.01 8.01
C GLU A 67 20.78 15.51 9.46
N VAL A 68 20.90 14.19 9.63
CA VAL A 68 21.17 13.53 10.90
C VAL A 68 22.36 12.59 10.79
N SER A 69 23.02 12.31 11.91
CA SER A 69 23.98 11.20 12.00
C SER A 69 23.28 9.94 12.51
N VAL A 70 23.52 8.81 11.88
CA VAL A 70 23.08 7.49 12.35
C VAL A 70 24.29 6.76 12.91
N ILE A 71 24.11 6.10 14.06
CA ILE A 71 25.08 5.14 14.61
C ILE A 71 24.50 3.74 14.66
N HIS A 72 25.33 2.75 14.34
CA HIS A 72 25.09 1.34 14.61
C HIS A 72 25.83 0.95 15.90
N PRO A 73 25.14 0.84 17.04
CA PRO A 73 25.79 0.53 18.32
C PRO A 73 26.11 -0.97 18.43
N SER A 74 27.30 -1.30 18.93
CA SER A 74 27.73 -2.69 19.17
C SER A 74 26.81 -3.43 20.17
N ILE A 75 26.37 -2.72 21.22
CA ILE A 75 25.52 -3.26 22.29
C ILE A 75 24.48 -2.21 22.68
N LEU A 76 23.21 -2.63 22.80
CA LEU A 76 22.14 -1.84 23.44
C LEU A 76 21.95 -2.26 24.90
N LEU A 77 21.85 -1.29 25.80
CA LEU A 77 21.81 -1.49 27.26
C LEU A 77 20.41 -1.19 27.82
N TYR A 78 19.66 -2.24 28.12
CA TYR A 78 18.38 -2.11 28.82
C TYR A 78 18.56 -1.74 30.31
N ARG A 79 17.44 -1.35 30.96
CA ARG A 79 17.36 -1.03 32.38
C ARG A 79 16.28 -1.86 33.05
N THR A 80 16.67 -2.65 34.03
CA THR A 80 15.72 -3.36 34.92
C THR A 80 15.30 -2.46 36.09
N ILE A 81 14.01 -2.22 36.22
CA ILE A 81 13.32 -1.48 37.29
C ILE A 81 12.59 -2.52 38.15
N LYS A 82 12.89 -2.55 39.45
CA LYS A 82 12.39 -3.57 40.40
C LYS A 82 11.43 -2.94 41.43
N LYS A 83 10.53 -3.75 42.00
CA LYS A 83 9.54 -3.33 43.01
C LYS A 83 10.12 -2.49 44.15
N ASN A 84 11.20 -2.97 44.76
CA ASN A 84 11.86 -2.30 45.89
C ASN A 84 13.08 -1.45 45.43
N GLY A 85 13.16 -1.08 44.16
CA GLY A 85 14.30 -0.36 43.58
C GLY A 85 14.12 1.15 43.53
N LYS A 86 15.16 1.91 43.89
CA LYS A 86 15.19 3.39 43.81
C LYS A 86 15.33 3.96 42.37
N LYS A 87 14.98 3.19 41.33
CA LYS A 87 15.12 3.62 39.93
C LYS A 87 13.87 4.38 39.49
N ASP A 88 14.04 5.67 39.26
CA ASP A 88 13.00 6.58 38.79
C ASP A 88 13.59 7.43 37.66
N TYR A 89 12.95 7.43 36.50
CA TYR A 89 13.39 8.15 35.30
C TYR A 89 12.30 9.10 34.84
N ILE A 90 12.55 10.40 34.96
CA ILE A 90 11.61 11.47 34.65
C ILE A 90 12.04 12.16 33.36
N TYR A 91 11.10 12.31 32.44
CA TYR A 91 11.21 13.07 31.20
C TYR A 91 10.26 14.25 31.29
N ASP A 92 10.81 15.46 31.21
CA ASP A 92 10.05 16.71 31.27
C ASP A 92 10.50 17.67 30.14
N THR A 93 9.66 18.62 29.75
CA THR A 93 10.10 19.73 28.90
C THR A 93 9.57 21.07 29.40
N SER A 94 10.42 22.09 29.34
CA SER A 94 10.06 23.48 29.61
C SER A 94 9.63 24.25 28.34
N ASN A 95 9.83 23.67 27.14
CA ASN A 95 9.48 24.35 25.89
C ASN A 95 8.09 23.91 25.43
N ARG A 96 7.07 24.65 25.88
CA ARG A 96 5.63 24.31 25.73
C ARG A 96 5.01 24.76 24.40
N ILE A 97 5.83 25.20 23.44
CA ILE A 97 5.40 25.66 22.11
C ILE A 97 5.24 24.47 21.13
N TYR A 98 5.72 23.28 21.50
CA TYR A 98 5.77 22.11 20.62
C TYR A 98 4.45 21.34 20.52
N LYS A 99 4.02 21.06 19.27
CA LYS A 99 2.92 20.14 18.91
C LYS A 99 3.23 18.64 19.16
N PHE A 100 4.36 18.30 19.79
CA PHE A 100 4.77 16.91 20.01
C PHE A 100 4.52 16.50 21.46
N TYR A 101 3.51 15.65 21.66
CA TYR A 101 3.17 15.04 22.93
C TYR A 101 3.86 13.67 23.05
N PRO A 102 4.38 13.26 24.23
CA PRO A 102 4.02 13.75 25.55
C PRO A 102 4.96 14.87 26.06
N LEU A 103 4.43 15.73 26.93
CA LEU A 103 5.21 16.73 27.65
C LEU A 103 5.83 16.16 28.95
N TYR A 104 5.26 15.06 29.46
CA TYR A 104 5.73 14.38 30.67
C TYR A 104 5.69 12.84 30.52
N MET A 105 6.77 12.18 30.96
CA MET A 105 6.83 10.72 31.12
C MET A 105 7.63 10.36 32.38
N ARG A 106 7.12 9.49 33.25
CA ARG A 106 7.86 8.97 34.40
C ARG A 106 7.87 7.45 34.41
N PHE A 107 9.07 6.86 34.36
CA PHE A 107 9.28 5.41 34.36
C PHE A 107 9.91 4.97 35.68
N ASN A 108 9.08 4.46 36.58
CA ASN A 108 9.47 3.74 37.79
C ASN A 108 8.55 2.52 37.98
N PHE A 109 8.74 1.74 39.04
CA PHE A 109 7.93 0.53 39.23
C PHE A 109 6.44 0.83 39.42
N ASN A 110 6.11 1.88 40.18
CA ASN A 110 4.72 2.26 40.45
C ASN A 110 4.03 2.73 39.18
N SER A 111 4.65 3.60 38.38
CA SER A 111 4.07 4.09 37.13
C SER A 111 3.95 2.99 36.06
N LEU A 112 4.85 2.01 36.03
CA LEU A 112 4.75 0.86 35.13
C LEU A 112 3.62 -0.13 35.53
N THR A 113 3.34 -0.27 36.83
CA THR A 113 2.33 -1.21 37.35
C THR A 113 0.94 -0.59 37.47
N LYS A 114 0.86 0.62 38.02
CA LYS A 114 -0.33 1.44 38.32
C LYS A 114 -0.11 2.85 37.73
N GLY A 115 -0.02 2.92 36.40
CA GLY A 115 0.21 4.18 35.69
C GLY A 115 -1.05 5.02 35.57
N TYR A 116 -0.88 6.32 35.79
CA TYR A 116 -1.87 7.35 35.47
C TYR A 116 -1.40 8.12 34.22
N TYR A 117 -2.34 8.55 33.39
CA TYR A 117 -2.11 9.04 32.03
C TYR A 117 -3.14 10.10 31.65
N CYS A 118 -2.86 10.88 30.61
CA CYS A 118 -3.79 11.88 30.08
C CYS A 118 -4.47 11.38 28.79
N LEU A 119 -5.79 11.54 28.67
CA LEU A 119 -6.53 11.22 27.43
C LEU A 119 -6.05 12.07 26.24
N LEU A 120 -5.60 13.30 26.49
CA LEU A 120 -5.02 14.19 25.48
C LEU A 120 -3.56 13.86 25.12
N GLY A 121 -2.99 12.76 25.63
CA GLY A 121 -1.61 12.33 25.35
C GLY A 121 -0.50 13.16 26.03
N LEU A 122 -0.82 14.28 26.69
CA LEU A 122 0.16 15.20 27.29
C LEU A 122 1.04 14.54 28.36
N VAL A 123 0.45 13.63 29.15
CA VAL A 123 1.12 12.82 30.17
C VAL A 123 1.03 11.37 29.73
N LEU A 124 2.17 10.79 29.32
CA LEU A 124 2.24 9.38 28.91
C LEU A 124 2.04 8.45 30.11
N LEU A 125 2.75 8.74 31.20
CA LEU A 125 2.82 7.85 32.36
C LEU A 125 3.26 8.62 33.61
N SER A 126 2.52 8.44 34.69
CA SER A 126 2.74 9.03 36.01
C SER A 126 2.44 7.99 37.10
N PRO A 127 3.13 8.00 38.26
CA PRO A 127 2.77 7.19 39.41
C PRO A 127 1.72 7.85 40.32
N ASP A 128 1.40 9.13 40.11
CA ASP A 128 0.70 9.97 41.07
C ASP A 128 -0.82 10.00 40.78
N GLU A 129 -1.63 9.42 41.67
CA GLU A 129 -3.10 9.30 41.51
C GLU A 129 -3.83 10.64 41.60
N ASN A 130 -3.48 11.45 42.59
CA ASN A 130 -4.29 12.57 43.05
C ASN A 130 -4.01 13.90 42.34
N LYS A 131 -2.96 13.99 41.52
CA LYS A 131 -2.60 15.23 40.80
C LYS A 131 -1.96 14.92 39.46
N CYS A 132 -2.46 15.56 38.40
CA CYS A 132 -1.82 15.50 37.10
C CYS A 132 -0.49 16.29 37.13
N PRO A 133 0.65 15.76 36.66
CA PRO A 133 1.93 16.46 36.65
C PRO A 133 1.95 17.82 35.92
N LEU A 134 0.95 18.07 35.06
CA LEU A 134 0.80 19.31 34.29
C LEU A 134 -0.41 20.15 34.75
N GLN A 135 -1.09 19.80 35.84
CA GLN A 135 -2.42 20.34 36.20
C GLN A 135 -2.49 21.86 36.28
N ASP A 136 -1.52 22.47 36.96
CA ASP A 136 -1.49 23.91 37.23
C ASP A 136 -1.19 24.71 35.94
N GLU A 137 -0.49 24.08 35.00
CA GLU A 137 0.16 24.70 33.84
C GLU A 137 -0.37 24.23 32.48
N CYS A 138 -1.34 23.33 32.46
CA CYS A 138 -1.99 22.85 31.24
C CYS A 138 -2.95 23.91 30.68
N ASN A 139 -2.77 24.28 29.41
CA ASN A 139 -3.68 25.17 28.69
C ASN A 139 -4.94 24.45 28.18
N PHE A 140 -4.96 23.12 28.20
CA PHE A 140 -6.07 22.27 27.76
C PHE A 140 -6.93 21.74 28.93
N ASN A 141 -6.67 22.15 30.17
CA ASN A 141 -7.56 21.84 31.28
C ASN A 141 -8.64 22.94 31.38
N PRO A 142 -9.92 22.67 31.03
CA PRO A 142 -10.98 23.67 31.01
C PRO A 142 -11.36 24.14 32.43
N ASP A 143 -11.03 23.36 33.45
CA ASP A 143 -11.38 23.64 34.84
C ASP A 143 -10.18 23.35 35.76
N LYS A 144 -9.40 24.40 36.04
CA LYS A 144 -8.26 24.34 36.97
C LYS A 144 -8.67 24.34 38.46
N SER A 145 -9.95 24.51 38.77
CA SER A 145 -10.44 24.50 40.16
C SER A 145 -10.63 23.08 40.70
N ARG A 146 -10.81 22.08 39.81
CA ARG A 146 -10.96 20.67 40.21
C ARG A 146 -9.69 20.13 40.87
N PRO A 147 -9.84 19.32 41.95
CA PRO A 147 -8.70 18.66 42.58
C PRO A 147 -8.01 17.66 41.66
N VAL A 148 -8.74 17.03 40.72
CA VAL A 148 -8.20 16.14 39.69
C VAL A 148 -8.66 16.60 38.31
N CYS A 149 -7.73 16.68 37.35
CA CYS A 149 -8.02 17.04 35.96
C CYS A 149 -8.96 16.01 35.30
N MET A 150 -10.01 16.46 34.63
CA MET A 150 -11.03 15.58 34.01
C MET A 150 -10.51 14.67 32.89
N TYR A 151 -9.32 14.95 32.34
CA TYR A 151 -8.65 14.12 31.33
C TYR A 151 -7.57 13.21 31.92
N TYR A 152 -7.44 13.12 33.25
CA TYR A 152 -6.39 12.35 33.92
C TYR A 152 -6.97 11.05 34.52
N TYR A 153 -6.49 9.91 34.02
CA TYR A 153 -7.07 8.60 34.29
C TYR A 153 -6.03 7.58 34.74
N GLY A 154 -6.49 6.56 35.46
CA GLY A 154 -5.69 5.44 35.95
C GLY A 154 -6.40 4.76 37.13
N PRO A 155 -5.74 3.81 37.82
CA PRO A 155 -4.45 3.21 37.46
C PRO A 155 -4.61 2.18 36.33
N THR A 156 -3.63 2.10 35.44
CA THR A 156 -3.53 1.01 34.44
C THR A 156 -2.06 0.69 34.18
N SER A 157 -1.71 -0.59 33.99
CA SER A 157 -0.31 -0.97 33.75
C SER A 157 0.16 -0.51 32.37
N TYR A 158 1.44 -0.14 32.25
CA TYR A 158 2.02 0.34 30.99
C TYR A 158 1.83 -0.66 29.83
N THR A 159 1.90 -1.96 30.11
CA THR A 159 1.61 -3.06 29.17
C THR A 159 0.17 -3.08 28.64
N ARG A 160 -0.80 -2.57 29.42
CA ARG A 160 -2.21 -2.46 29.04
C ARG A 160 -2.53 -1.11 28.40
N LEU A 161 -1.74 -0.07 28.67
CA LEU A 161 -1.89 1.24 28.05
C LEU A 161 -1.35 1.30 26.61
N TYR A 162 -0.12 0.81 26.37
CA TYR A 162 0.57 1.10 25.11
C TYR A 162 1.18 -0.13 24.42
N THR A 163 1.20 -0.08 23.09
CA THR A 163 2.09 -0.86 22.22
C THR A 163 3.17 0.10 21.71
N VAL A 164 4.45 -0.22 21.94
CA VAL A 164 5.57 0.64 21.50
C VAL A 164 6.17 0.11 20.21
N TYR A 165 6.32 0.99 19.21
CA TYR A 165 7.00 0.69 17.95
C TYR A 165 7.74 1.94 17.40
N PRO A 166 8.78 1.75 16.56
CA PRO A 166 9.54 2.84 15.97
C PRO A 166 8.85 3.41 14.72
N GLN A 167 9.05 4.71 14.47
CA GLN A 167 8.99 5.28 13.13
C GLN A 167 10.34 4.99 12.47
N ILE A 168 10.36 4.10 11.48
CA ILE A 168 11.56 3.76 10.72
C ILE A 168 11.61 4.63 9.46
N ILE A 169 12.80 5.16 9.16
CA ILE A 169 13.11 5.80 7.89
C ILE A 169 14.04 4.87 7.13
N GLU A 170 13.72 4.62 5.86
CA GLU A 170 14.50 3.81 4.95
C GLU A 170 14.91 4.68 3.75
N ILE A 171 16.17 4.58 3.34
CA ILE A 171 16.74 5.34 2.21
C ILE A 171 17.56 4.36 1.36
N PHE A 172 17.51 4.52 0.03
CA PHE A 172 18.28 3.72 -0.91
C PHE A 172 19.13 4.60 -1.83
N ASP A 173 20.43 4.30 -1.88
CA ASP A 173 21.38 4.94 -2.78
C ASP A 173 21.93 3.92 -3.79
N GLU A 174 21.89 4.24 -5.08
CA GLU A 174 22.34 3.36 -6.16
C GLU A 174 23.88 3.37 -6.28
N TYR A 175 24.49 2.22 -6.59
CA TYR A 175 25.93 2.13 -6.86
C TYR A 175 26.25 2.25 -8.35
N GLY A 176 26.08 3.47 -8.88
CA GLY A 176 26.38 3.82 -10.27
C GLY A 176 25.33 3.31 -11.27
N GLU A 177 25.10 4.06 -12.34
CA GLU A 177 23.97 3.80 -13.26
C GLU A 177 24.17 2.55 -14.16
N ASN A 178 25.41 2.12 -14.37
CA ASN A 178 25.76 1.12 -15.40
C ASN A 178 25.37 -0.34 -15.10
N ASN A 179 24.83 -0.63 -13.91
CA ASN A 179 24.54 -2.02 -13.47
C ASN A 179 23.04 -2.37 -13.47
N ALA A 180 22.17 -1.52 -14.01
CA ALA A 180 20.72 -1.73 -14.01
C ALA A 180 20.28 -2.68 -15.15
N GLN A 181 19.64 -3.80 -14.81
CA GLN A 181 18.99 -4.69 -15.78
C GLN A 181 17.57 -4.17 -16.08
N SER A 182 17.29 -3.83 -17.34
CA SER A 182 15.94 -3.42 -17.76
C SER A 182 14.98 -4.61 -17.76
N ILE A 183 13.80 -4.44 -17.16
CA ILE A 183 12.70 -5.42 -17.12
C ILE A 183 11.56 -4.98 -18.05
N LEU A 184 11.18 -3.71 -17.96
CA LEU A 184 10.16 -3.09 -18.79
C LEU A 184 10.58 -1.65 -19.08
N SER A 185 10.36 -1.18 -20.31
CA SER A 185 10.50 0.23 -20.66
C SER A 185 9.28 0.69 -21.44
N SER A 186 8.77 1.87 -21.09
CA SER A 186 7.60 2.48 -21.70
C SER A 186 7.65 4.01 -21.53
N GLN A 187 6.77 4.76 -22.19
CA GLN A 187 6.70 6.22 -22.03
C GLN A 187 6.33 6.65 -20.60
N LEU A 188 5.51 5.87 -19.91
CA LEU A 188 5.04 6.16 -18.56
C LEU A 188 6.01 5.70 -17.47
N ILE A 189 6.51 4.46 -17.59
CA ILE A 189 7.28 3.78 -16.54
C ILE A 189 8.40 2.92 -17.13
N ASN A 190 9.59 3.03 -16.54
CA ASN A 190 10.70 2.09 -16.68
C ASN A 190 10.82 1.25 -15.40
N ILE A 191 10.91 -0.06 -15.53
CA ILE A 191 11.13 -1.00 -14.44
C ILE A 191 12.49 -1.65 -14.65
N SER A 192 13.35 -1.62 -13.62
CA SER A 192 14.70 -2.16 -13.67
C SER A 192 15.07 -2.87 -12.38
N PHE A 193 15.93 -3.89 -12.49
CA PHE A 193 16.59 -4.54 -11.37
C PHE A 193 17.95 -3.91 -11.13
N LEU A 194 18.24 -3.59 -9.87
CA LEU A 194 19.49 -3.05 -9.37
C LEU A 194 20.11 -4.14 -8.47
N PRO A 195 21.18 -4.83 -8.90
CA PRO A 195 21.77 -5.90 -8.09
C PRO A 195 22.46 -5.35 -6.84
N HIS A 196 22.91 -4.10 -6.84
CA HIS A 196 23.69 -3.50 -5.76
C HIS A 196 23.33 -2.03 -5.48
N GLY A 197 23.11 -1.71 -4.21
CA GLY A 197 23.04 -0.35 -3.66
C GLY A 197 23.32 -0.32 -2.15
N GLU A 198 23.22 0.87 -1.55
CA GLU A 198 23.34 1.11 -0.11
C GLU A 198 21.96 1.40 0.51
N TYR A 199 21.41 0.43 1.24
CA TYR A 199 20.14 0.54 1.96
C TYR A 199 20.37 0.97 3.40
N LYS A 200 19.77 2.08 3.82
CA LYS A 200 20.01 2.77 5.10
C LYS A 200 18.73 2.80 5.92
N VAL A 201 18.76 2.26 7.13
CA VAL A 201 17.56 2.04 7.97
C VAL A 201 17.80 2.55 9.37
N PHE A 202 16.94 3.44 9.88
CA PHE A 202 17.10 3.99 11.23
C PHE A 202 15.78 4.40 11.91
N ILE A 203 15.78 4.38 13.24
CA ILE A 203 14.68 4.87 14.07
C ILE A 203 14.73 6.40 14.10
N ASN A 204 13.75 7.07 13.49
CA ASN A 204 13.60 8.52 13.63
C ASN A 204 12.82 8.89 14.89
N GLY A 205 11.71 8.20 15.14
CA GLY A 205 10.80 8.43 16.25
C GLY A 205 10.25 7.14 16.85
N ILE A 206 9.48 7.27 17.92
CA ILE A 206 8.94 6.17 18.71
C ILE A 206 7.49 6.51 19.05
N TYR A 207 6.56 5.66 18.65
CA TYR A 207 5.14 5.80 18.97
C TYR A 207 4.78 4.99 20.21
N PHE A 208 4.01 5.61 21.10
CA PHE A 208 3.32 4.96 22.20
C PHE A 208 1.87 4.75 21.81
N TYR A 209 1.63 3.73 20.98
CA TYR A 209 0.31 3.52 20.41
C TYR A 209 -0.69 3.05 21.49
N PRO A 210 -1.77 3.80 21.75
CA PRO A 210 -2.68 3.50 22.83
C PRO A 210 -3.54 2.28 22.49
N LYS A 211 -3.60 1.33 23.42
CA LYS A 211 -4.52 0.19 23.37
C LYS A 211 -5.93 0.57 23.82
N ASN A 212 -6.06 1.70 24.52
CA ASN A 212 -7.34 2.33 24.81
C ASN A 212 -7.67 3.35 23.70
N SER A 213 -8.77 3.15 22.99
CA SER A 213 -9.23 4.02 21.90
C SER A 213 -9.68 5.42 22.36
N GLN A 214 -9.68 5.69 23.67
CA GLN A 214 -10.05 6.97 24.30
C GLN A 214 -8.88 7.98 24.40
N ILE A 215 -7.67 7.63 23.95
CA ILE A 215 -6.54 8.56 23.92
C ILE A 215 -6.53 9.29 22.57
N ASP A 216 -6.90 10.58 22.58
CA ASP A 216 -7.18 11.39 21.40
C ASP A 216 -5.93 11.70 20.56
N TYR A 217 -4.78 11.83 21.23
CA TYR A 217 -3.46 11.99 20.62
C TYR A 217 -2.53 10.92 21.19
N PRO A 218 -2.09 9.93 20.39
CA PRO A 218 -1.10 8.97 20.85
C PRO A 218 0.23 9.70 21.07
N PRO A 219 0.91 9.46 22.19
CA PRO A 219 2.20 10.09 22.40
C PRO A 219 3.25 9.56 21.40
N MET A 220 4.11 10.45 20.91
CA MET A 220 5.25 10.17 20.03
C MET A 220 6.47 10.99 20.47
N VAL A 221 7.65 10.37 20.47
CA VAL A 221 8.92 11.07 20.74
C VAL A 221 9.93 10.81 19.63
N TYR A 222 10.64 11.85 19.18
CA TYR A 222 11.77 11.66 18.27
C TYR A 222 13.00 11.19 19.03
N LEU A 223 13.66 10.14 18.55
CA LEU A 223 14.91 9.66 19.12
C LEU A 223 16.01 10.72 18.93
N ASN A 224 16.81 10.98 19.97
CA ASN A 224 18.03 11.78 19.83
C ASN A 224 19.11 11.30 20.81
N VAL A 225 20.16 10.66 20.30
CA VAL A 225 21.23 10.07 21.09
C VAL A 225 22.29 11.11 21.47
N LYS A 226 22.61 11.23 22.75
CA LYS A 226 23.78 12.02 23.19
C LYS A 226 25.06 11.16 23.09
N LEU A 227 26.09 11.67 22.42
CA LEU A 227 27.44 11.11 22.48
C LEU A 227 28.11 11.50 23.81
N SER A 228 29.01 10.65 24.30
CA SER A 228 29.75 10.87 25.56
C SER A 228 30.80 11.98 25.47
N ASN A 229 31.31 12.28 24.27
CA ASN A 229 32.38 13.26 24.09
C ASN A 229 31.80 14.67 24.02
N LYS A 230 32.20 15.50 24.99
CA LYS A 230 31.70 16.86 25.20
C LYS A 230 32.18 17.80 24.09
N ASN A 231 31.23 18.39 23.36
CA ASN A 231 31.27 19.79 22.99
C ASN A 231 29.87 20.37 23.19
N LYS A 232 29.73 21.42 24.01
CA LYS A 232 28.41 21.99 24.39
C LYS A 232 27.65 22.62 23.22
N ASN A 233 28.32 22.88 22.09
CA ASN A 233 27.76 23.57 20.93
C ASN A 233 27.26 22.61 19.82
N ASP A 234 27.55 21.32 19.91
CA ASP A 234 27.15 20.32 18.91
C ASP A 234 25.76 19.74 19.23
N ASN A 235 24.70 20.51 18.92
CA ASN A 235 23.30 20.04 18.92
C ASN A 235 23.00 19.07 17.75
N LYS A 236 23.92 18.14 17.47
CA LYS A 236 23.78 17.17 16.37
C LYS A 236 22.67 16.17 16.71
N LEU A 237 21.71 16.04 15.80
CA LEU A 237 20.67 15.01 15.86
C LEU A 237 21.29 13.65 15.53
N ILE A 238 21.20 12.71 16.47
CA ILE A 238 21.79 11.38 16.32
C ILE A 238 20.72 10.31 16.51
N LYS A 239 20.67 9.37 15.56
CA LYS A 239 19.69 8.27 15.49
C LYS A 239 20.39 6.92 15.63
N ILE A 240 19.61 5.86 15.87
CA ILE A 240 20.09 4.48 15.89
C ILE A 240 19.55 3.76 14.67
N GLY A 241 20.44 3.04 13.98
CA GLY A 241 20.16 2.33 12.75
C GLY A 241 21.39 1.60 12.24
N PHE A 242 21.31 1.13 11.01
CA PHE A 242 22.41 0.48 10.30
C PHE A 242 22.27 0.76 8.80
N ARG A 243 23.25 0.31 8.03
CA ARG A 243 23.17 0.26 6.57
C ARG A 243 23.62 -1.09 6.06
N ILE A 244 22.98 -1.55 4.99
CA ILE A 244 23.31 -2.75 4.24
C ILE A 244 23.94 -2.29 2.94
N ARG A 245 25.21 -2.66 2.72
CA ARG A 245 25.89 -2.47 1.44
C ARG A 245 25.60 -3.67 0.54
N ASN A 246 25.55 -3.44 -0.76
CA ASN A 246 25.22 -4.44 -1.79
C ASN A 246 23.82 -5.06 -1.55
N SER A 247 22.84 -4.24 -1.19
CA SER A 247 21.43 -4.64 -1.17
C SER A 247 20.86 -4.54 -2.59
N ALA A 248 20.04 -5.52 -2.99
CA ALA A 248 19.38 -5.53 -4.29
C ALA A 248 18.03 -4.79 -4.25
N ALA A 249 17.61 -4.21 -5.37
CA ALA A 249 16.32 -3.51 -5.46
C ALA A 249 15.65 -3.63 -6.83
N ILE A 250 14.33 -3.50 -6.86
CA ILE A 250 13.54 -3.22 -8.08
C ILE A 250 13.21 -1.73 -8.08
N LYS A 251 13.66 -1.02 -9.12
CA LYS A 251 13.40 0.41 -9.35
C LYS A 251 12.28 0.56 -10.39
N LEU A 252 11.18 1.19 -9.98
CA LEU A 252 10.13 1.73 -10.82
C LEU A 252 10.40 3.23 -10.98
N GLU A 253 10.77 3.65 -12.18
CA GLU A 253 11.03 5.04 -12.56
C GLU A 253 9.92 5.55 -13.47
N PHE A 254 9.09 6.46 -12.97
CA PHE A 254 7.99 7.09 -13.71
C PHE A 254 8.43 8.40 -14.34
N ASN A 255 8.05 8.64 -15.59
CA ASN A 255 8.12 9.97 -16.18
C ASN A 255 7.07 10.86 -15.50
N LEU A 256 7.50 11.93 -14.81
CA LEU A 256 6.61 12.79 -14.03
C LEU A 256 5.56 13.48 -14.91
N LYS A 257 5.92 13.87 -16.14
CA LYS A 257 5.00 14.52 -17.08
C LYS A 257 3.90 13.56 -17.53
N GLU A 258 4.25 12.35 -17.97
CA GLU A 258 3.26 11.36 -18.44
C GLU A 258 2.38 10.85 -17.29
N LEU A 259 2.97 10.64 -16.10
CA LEU A 259 2.22 10.31 -14.89
C LEU A 259 1.19 11.38 -14.54
N ASN A 260 1.59 12.66 -14.57
CA ASN A 260 0.71 13.79 -14.29
C ASN A 260 -0.39 13.95 -15.35
N THR A 261 -0.07 13.74 -16.64
CA THR A 261 -1.06 13.75 -17.73
C THR A 261 -2.14 12.69 -17.51
N HIS A 262 -1.75 11.44 -17.23
CA HIS A 262 -2.72 10.38 -17.01
C HIS A 262 -3.56 10.56 -15.74
N ILE A 263 -2.97 11.09 -14.67
CA ILE A 263 -3.70 11.46 -13.45
C ILE A 263 -4.70 12.57 -13.74
N ARG A 264 -4.31 13.60 -14.49
CA ARG A 264 -5.22 14.68 -14.91
C ARG A 264 -6.44 14.14 -15.64
N GLU A 265 -6.25 13.29 -16.65
CA GLU A 265 -7.35 12.64 -17.37
C GLU A 265 -8.30 11.85 -16.44
N ILE A 266 -7.76 11.19 -15.41
CA ILE A 266 -8.57 10.44 -14.43
C ILE A 266 -9.38 11.41 -13.56
N LEU A 267 -8.78 12.48 -13.05
CA LEU A 267 -9.46 13.50 -12.25
C LEU A 267 -10.52 14.29 -13.05
N GLU A 268 -10.36 14.38 -14.37
CA GLU A 268 -11.34 14.99 -15.28
C GLU A 268 -12.52 14.05 -15.62
N LYS A 269 -12.28 12.73 -15.68
CA LYS A 269 -13.28 11.71 -16.11
C LYS A 269 -14.01 11.02 -14.95
N ASP A 270 -13.31 10.70 -13.86
CA ASP A 270 -13.87 9.95 -12.72
C ASP A 270 -14.16 10.91 -11.54
N LYS A 271 -15.43 11.31 -11.40
CA LYS A 271 -15.89 12.23 -10.35
C LYS A 271 -15.63 11.73 -8.94
N ASN A 272 -15.74 10.42 -8.70
CA ASN A 272 -15.53 9.82 -7.38
C ASN A 272 -14.06 9.93 -6.98
N THR A 273 -13.16 9.49 -7.86
CA THR A 273 -11.70 9.59 -7.68
C THR A 273 -11.29 11.05 -7.49
N ALA A 274 -11.78 11.96 -8.34
CA ALA A 274 -11.52 13.39 -8.23
C ALA A 274 -11.90 13.96 -6.84
N ARG A 275 -13.09 13.62 -6.35
CA ARG A 275 -13.61 14.08 -5.06
C ARG A 275 -12.80 13.52 -3.87
N TRP A 276 -12.40 12.24 -3.91
CA TRP A 276 -11.50 11.65 -2.92
C TRP A 276 -10.14 12.35 -2.84
N ILE A 277 -9.52 12.60 -3.99
CA ILE A 277 -8.21 13.27 -4.05
C ILE A 277 -8.31 14.72 -3.56
N LYS A 278 -9.32 15.48 -3.98
CA LYS A 278 -9.58 16.85 -3.48
C LYS A 278 -9.75 16.88 -1.97
N LEU A 279 -10.57 15.99 -1.41
CA LEU A 279 -10.81 15.93 0.04
C LEU A 279 -9.51 15.67 0.82
N LYS A 280 -8.70 14.69 0.39
CA LYS A 280 -7.42 14.39 1.05
C LYS A 280 -6.40 15.51 0.90
N TYR A 281 -6.32 16.14 -0.28
CA TYR A 281 -5.49 17.30 -0.51
C TYR A 281 -5.89 18.47 0.39
N TYR A 282 -7.19 18.75 0.52
CA TYR A 282 -7.72 19.80 1.41
C TYR A 282 -7.29 19.57 2.86
N LEU A 283 -7.55 18.36 3.34
CA LEU A 283 -7.27 17.96 4.73
C LEU A 283 -5.78 17.94 5.04
N TYR A 284 -4.93 17.41 4.16
CA TYR A 284 -3.52 17.18 4.46
C TYR A 284 -2.57 18.31 4.02
N LEU A 285 -2.77 18.91 2.84
CA LEU A 285 -1.82 19.89 2.27
C LEU A 285 -2.39 21.30 2.06
N ALA A 286 -3.68 21.47 1.78
CA ALA A 286 -4.18 22.75 1.26
C ALA A 286 -3.94 23.92 2.23
N HIS A 287 -4.13 23.66 3.52
CA HIS A 287 -4.01 24.63 4.61
C HIS A 287 -2.56 24.95 5.05
N LEU A 288 -1.54 24.26 4.51
CA LEU A 288 -0.15 24.48 4.89
C LEU A 288 0.38 25.78 4.26
N LYS A 289 0.55 26.83 5.10
CA LYS A 289 1.11 28.14 4.72
C LYS A 289 2.61 28.06 4.39
N HIS A 290 2.96 27.53 3.22
CA HIS A 290 4.32 27.62 2.69
C HIS A 290 4.54 28.99 2.01
N LYS A 291 5.71 29.61 2.24
CA LYS A 291 6.15 30.83 1.55
C LYS A 291 6.60 30.58 0.10
N THR A 292 6.66 29.33 -0.32
CA THR A 292 7.10 28.85 -1.63
C THR A 292 5.92 28.31 -2.42
N LYS A 293 5.89 28.51 -3.74
CA LYS A 293 4.81 28.00 -4.62
C LYS A 293 4.61 26.48 -4.55
N ASN A 294 5.64 25.72 -4.17
CA ASN A 294 5.58 24.26 -4.05
C ASN A 294 5.20 23.86 -2.62
N LYS A 295 4.09 23.12 -2.48
CA LYS A 295 3.72 22.43 -1.23
C LYS A 295 4.62 21.21 -1.01
N SER A 296 4.78 20.78 0.24
CA SER A 296 5.58 19.60 0.62
C SER A 296 4.82 18.72 1.60
N ILE A 297 4.93 17.40 1.44
CA ILE A 297 4.48 16.44 2.45
C ILE A 297 5.49 16.48 3.59
N LEU A 298 5.02 16.93 4.76
CA LEU A 298 5.73 16.83 6.02
C LEU A 298 5.19 15.62 6.78
N ARG A 299 6.06 14.84 7.41
CA ARG A 299 5.63 13.74 8.30
C ARG A 299 4.90 14.27 9.54
N ASP A 300 4.11 13.39 10.15
CA ASP A 300 3.43 13.63 11.43
C ASP A 300 2.40 14.79 11.36
N LYS A 301 1.75 14.93 10.19
CA LYS A 301 0.69 15.91 9.87
C LYS A 301 -0.73 15.34 9.87
N GLY A 302 -0.88 14.03 10.00
CA GLY A 302 -2.17 13.36 10.13
C GLY A 302 -3.08 13.93 11.23
N PHE A 303 -2.51 14.44 12.33
CA PHE A 303 -3.28 15.15 13.37
C PHE A 303 -3.88 16.46 12.87
N ASP A 304 -3.07 17.30 12.19
CA ASP A 304 -3.53 18.54 11.58
C ASP A 304 -4.66 18.24 10.56
N ALA A 305 -4.54 17.13 9.82
CA ALA A 305 -5.57 16.66 8.87
C ALA A 305 -6.86 16.12 9.54
N PHE A 306 -6.74 15.40 10.67
CA PHE A 306 -7.91 14.99 11.46
C PHE A 306 -8.63 16.18 12.11
N ASP A 307 -7.89 17.19 12.56
CA ASP A 307 -8.47 18.41 13.12
C ASP A 307 -9.16 19.24 12.04
N LYS A 308 -8.62 19.27 10.80
CA LYS A 308 -9.32 19.82 9.63
C LYS A 308 -10.60 19.06 9.27
N MET A 309 -10.63 17.74 9.43
CA MET A 309 -11.84 16.96 9.23
C MET A 309 -12.89 17.23 10.31
N LEU A 310 -12.45 17.52 11.54
CA LEU A 310 -13.33 17.97 12.62
C LEU A 310 -13.92 19.36 12.34
N GLU A 311 -13.18 20.27 11.71
CA GLU A 311 -13.70 21.55 11.22
C GLU A 311 -14.79 21.34 10.15
N LEU A 312 -14.54 20.49 9.14
CA LEU A 312 -15.55 20.11 8.12
C LEU A 312 -16.84 19.54 8.73
N LEU A 313 -16.72 18.74 9.78
CA LEU A 313 -17.86 18.18 10.51
C LEU A 313 -18.62 19.23 11.33
N SER A 314 -17.97 20.32 11.73
CA SER A 314 -18.54 21.35 12.61
C SER A 314 -19.11 22.57 11.87
N ASN A 315 -18.84 22.73 10.57
CA ASN A 315 -19.22 23.91 9.79
C ASN A 315 -19.57 23.54 8.34
N GLU A 316 -20.84 23.72 7.96
CA GLU A 316 -21.31 23.38 6.61
C GLU A 316 -20.61 24.24 5.52
N ASN A 317 -20.34 25.51 5.80
CA ASN A 317 -19.64 26.42 4.88
C ASN A 317 -18.17 26.02 4.59
N GLU A 318 -17.57 25.10 5.35
CA GLU A 318 -16.24 24.56 5.02
C GLU A 318 -16.32 23.39 4.02
N LYS A 319 -17.50 22.81 3.80
CA LYS A 319 -17.69 21.69 2.86
C LYS A 319 -17.81 22.18 1.43
N ASP A 320 -18.55 23.27 1.23
CA ASP A 320 -18.66 23.97 -0.06
C ASP A 320 -17.26 24.29 -0.60
N LYS A 321 -16.32 24.70 0.26
CA LYS A 321 -14.91 24.92 -0.12
C LYS A 321 -14.24 23.70 -0.75
N VAL A 322 -14.60 22.48 -0.37
CA VAL A 322 -14.03 21.26 -0.97
C VAL A 322 -14.61 21.00 -2.37
N ASP A 323 -15.84 21.44 -2.64
CA ASP A 323 -16.44 21.45 -3.97
C ASP A 323 -15.91 22.60 -4.84
N GLU A 324 -15.73 23.77 -4.23
CA GLU A 324 -15.13 24.98 -4.80
C GLU A 324 -13.63 24.85 -5.11
N ILE A 325 -12.93 23.81 -4.66
CA ILE A 325 -11.59 23.44 -5.17
C ILE A 325 -11.76 23.06 -6.64
N ASN A 326 -11.70 24.07 -7.49
CA ASN A 326 -12.16 24.00 -8.87
C ASN A 326 -10.98 23.72 -9.79
N VAL A 327 -10.96 22.50 -10.35
CA VAL A 327 -9.97 22.01 -11.32
C VAL A 327 -9.82 22.98 -12.51
N ASN A 328 -10.87 23.75 -12.81
CA ASN A 328 -10.96 24.53 -14.04
C ASN A 328 -10.58 26.02 -13.90
N ASN A 329 -10.45 26.57 -12.69
CA ASN A 329 -10.30 28.03 -12.50
C ASN A 329 -8.97 28.48 -11.84
N GLN A 330 -8.14 27.58 -11.33
CA GLN A 330 -6.80 27.91 -10.81
C GLN A 330 -5.78 26.82 -11.20
N GLU A 331 -5.02 27.07 -12.27
CA GLU A 331 -4.05 26.12 -12.82
C GLU A 331 -2.96 25.73 -11.79
N ASP A 332 -2.46 26.69 -11.01
CA ASP A 332 -1.49 26.46 -9.91
C ASP A 332 -2.03 25.48 -8.84
N GLU A 333 -3.34 25.47 -8.53
CA GLU A 333 -3.92 24.54 -7.55
C GLU A 333 -4.15 23.15 -8.16
N LEU A 334 -4.62 23.07 -9.42
CA LEU A 334 -4.72 21.78 -10.12
C LEU A 334 -3.37 21.06 -10.19
N VAL A 335 -2.29 21.77 -10.50
CA VAL A 335 -0.93 21.21 -10.51
C VAL A 335 -0.54 20.63 -9.14
N ASN A 336 -0.89 21.32 -8.04
CA ASN A 336 -0.65 20.82 -6.68
C ASN A 336 -1.48 19.56 -6.36
N ILE A 337 -2.73 19.48 -6.83
CA ILE A 337 -3.61 18.31 -6.65
C ILE A 337 -3.08 17.10 -7.45
N ILE A 338 -2.65 17.31 -8.70
CA ILE A 338 -2.07 16.25 -9.54
C ILE A 338 -0.76 15.72 -8.93
N ASN A 339 0.12 16.61 -8.48
CA ASN A 339 1.37 16.25 -7.79
C ASN A 339 1.12 15.55 -6.44
N PHE A 340 0.00 15.85 -5.76
CA PHE A 340 -0.41 15.08 -4.58
C PHE A 340 -0.92 13.68 -4.98
N ALA A 341 -1.76 13.59 -6.01
CA ALA A 341 -2.23 12.31 -6.55
C ALA A 341 -1.09 11.40 -7.03
N SER A 342 -0.05 11.92 -7.68
CA SER A 342 1.11 11.12 -8.11
C SER A 342 1.83 10.49 -6.90
N PHE A 343 1.97 11.23 -5.80
CA PHE A 343 2.48 10.66 -4.55
C PHE A 343 1.56 9.58 -3.98
N LEU A 344 0.25 9.85 -3.88
CA LEU A 344 -0.73 8.88 -3.36
C LEU A 344 -0.72 7.57 -4.14
N PHE A 345 -0.64 7.65 -5.47
CA PHE A 345 -0.53 6.48 -6.33
C PHE A 345 0.74 5.69 -6.07
N VAL A 346 1.92 6.33 -6.15
CA VAL A 346 3.21 5.63 -6.01
C VAL A 346 3.41 5.07 -4.60
N HIS A 347 2.91 5.75 -3.56
CA HIS A 347 2.95 5.25 -2.19
C HIS A 347 2.01 4.05 -1.97
N SER A 348 0.80 4.09 -2.55
CA SER A 348 -0.12 2.93 -2.52
C SER A 348 0.44 1.73 -3.29
N LEU A 349 1.07 2.00 -4.44
CA LEU A 349 1.73 0.99 -5.27
C LEU A 349 2.88 0.29 -4.53
N ALA A 350 3.67 1.02 -3.74
CA ALA A 350 4.72 0.46 -2.90
C ALA A 350 4.20 -0.62 -1.95
N HIS A 351 3.11 -0.33 -1.23
CA HIS A 351 2.50 -1.27 -0.30
C HIS A 351 1.92 -2.50 -1.01
N LEU A 352 1.24 -2.31 -2.15
CA LEU A 352 0.69 -3.41 -2.95
C LEU A 352 1.79 -4.33 -3.50
N LEU A 353 2.88 -3.75 -4.01
CA LEU A 353 4.01 -4.49 -4.58
C LEU A 353 4.78 -5.26 -3.49
N LEU A 354 5.00 -4.66 -2.32
CA LEU A 354 5.55 -5.35 -1.15
C LEU A 354 4.68 -6.53 -0.69
N SER A 355 3.36 -6.35 -0.64
CA SER A 355 2.41 -7.43 -0.29
C SER A 355 2.48 -8.58 -1.29
N TRP A 356 2.46 -8.27 -2.58
CA TRP A 356 2.45 -9.27 -3.64
C TRP A 356 3.77 -10.04 -3.71
N ILE A 357 4.93 -9.37 -3.73
CA ILE A 357 6.26 -10.03 -3.74
C ILE A 357 6.42 -10.93 -2.51
N SER A 358 5.98 -10.48 -1.34
CA SER A 358 6.02 -11.31 -0.11
C SER A 358 5.16 -12.57 -0.24
N LEU A 359 3.93 -12.43 -0.75
CA LEU A 359 3.01 -13.56 -0.96
C LEU A 359 3.54 -14.54 -2.02
N GLU A 360 3.98 -14.03 -3.16
CA GLU A 360 4.42 -14.79 -4.33
C GLU A 360 5.65 -15.67 -4.03
N TYR A 361 6.63 -15.12 -3.31
CA TYR A 361 7.86 -15.84 -2.96
C TYR A 361 7.84 -16.45 -1.54
N GLY A 362 6.66 -16.58 -0.93
CA GLY A 362 6.46 -17.28 0.35
C GLY A 362 7.21 -16.66 1.54
N ASN A 363 7.41 -15.34 1.52
CA ASN A 363 8.27 -14.62 2.45
C ASN A 363 7.49 -13.57 3.26
N THR A 364 8.08 -13.02 4.32
CA THR A 364 7.47 -11.95 5.12
C THR A 364 7.84 -10.56 4.59
N ARG A 365 6.91 -9.61 4.69
CA ARG A 365 7.14 -8.18 4.37
C ARG A 365 8.26 -7.54 5.20
N GLU A 366 8.68 -8.18 6.30
CA GLU A 366 9.78 -7.70 7.15
C GLU A 366 11.17 -7.84 6.48
N ASN A 367 11.30 -8.70 5.47
CA ASN A 367 12.53 -8.91 4.69
C ASN A 367 12.66 -7.95 3.49
N PHE A 368 11.71 -7.03 3.32
CA PHE A 368 11.71 -6.03 2.26
C PHE A 368 11.57 -4.61 2.82
N GLY A 369 12.16 -3.64 2.13
CA GLY A 369 11.99 -2.21 2.36
C GLY A 369 11.47 -1.50 1.12
N TYR A 370 11.12 -0.23 1.28
CA TYR A 370 10.84 0.65 0.14
C TYR A 370 11.39 2.05 0.33
N TYR A 371 11.65 2.75 -0.77
CA TYR A 371 12.06 4.15 -0.78
C TYR A 371 11.40 4.87 -1.95
N ILE A 372 10.98 6.13 -1.75
CA ILE A 372 10.30 6.96 -2.76
C ILE A 372 11.05 8.27 -2.96
N GLU A 373 11.39 8.60 -4.20
CA GLU A 373 11.83 9.93 -4.63
C GLU A 373 10.64 10.65 -5.27
N HIS A 374 10.25 11.80 -4.72
CA HIS A 374 9.08 12.55 -5.18
C HIS A 374 9.22 14.06 -4.91
N PRO A 375 8.70 14.96 -5.78
CA PRO A 375 8.81 16.41 -5.58
C PRO A 375 8.32 16.88 -4.20
N LEU A 376 7.17 16.35 -3.75
CA LEU A 376 6.58 16.69 -2.45
C LEU A 376 7.44 16.27 -1.24
N LEU A 377 8.43 15.39 -1.40
CA LEU A 377 9.36 15.00 -0.33
C LEU A 377 10.68 15.78 -0.37
N GLY A 378 10.95 16.56 -1.42
CA GLY A 378 12.20 17.36 -1.52
C GLY A 378 13.49 16.53 -1.57
N ASN A 379 13.39 15.29 -2.05
CA ASN A 379 14.47 14.29 -2.14
C ASN A 379 14.75 13.79 -3.58
N MET A 380 14.20 14.45 -4.59
CA MET A 380 14.41 14.16 -6.00
C MET A 380 15.91 14.25 -6.37
N LYS A 381 16.47 13.19 -6.98
CA LYS A 381 17.79 13.25 -7.65
C LYS A 381 17.70 13.83 -9.06
N ASP A 382 16.53 13.69 -9.68
CA ASP A 382 16.22 14.06 -11.06
C ASP A 382 14.84 14.77 -11.02
N PRO A 383 14.69 16.00 -11.53
CA PRO A 383 13.45 16.77 -11.39
C PRO A 383 12.28 16.17 -12.20
N ASP A 384 12.56 15.40 -13.26
CA ASP A 384 11.55 14.95 -14.22
C ASP A 384 11.03 13.53 -13.94
N LYS A 385 11.51 12.88 -12.85
CA LYS A 385 11.25 11.46 -12.60
C LYS A 385 10.89 11.14 -11.15
N VAL A 386 9.75 10.47 -10.96
CA VAL A 386 9.35 9.90 -9.67
C VAL A 386 9.87 8.47 -9.58
N ARG A 387 10.53 8.11 -8.47
CA ARG A 387 11.10 6.76 -8.30
C ARG A 387 10.52 6.04 -7.10
N LEU A 388 10.24 4.76 -7.27
CA LEU A 388 9.92 3.81 -6.21
C LEU A 388 10.94 2.67 -6.26
N TYR A 389 11.60 2.43 -5.14
CA TYR A 389 12.49 1.29 -4.94
C TYR A 389 11.80 0.28 -4.02
N ILE A 390 11.75 -0.99 -4.41
CA ILE A 390 11.48 -2.12 -3.51
C ILE A 390 12.82 -2.82 -3.26
N ILE A 391 13.17 -3.07 -2.00
CA ILE A 391 14.56 -3.30 -1.59
C ILE A 391 14.64 -4.61 -0.77
N GLU A 392 15.66 -5.43 -1.02
CA GLU A 392 15.93 -6.63 -0.21
C GLU A 392 16.78 -6.33 1.02
N GLU A 393 16.31 -6.79 2.17
CA GLU A 393 16.98 -6.58 3.44
C GLU A 393 18.05 -7.64 3.76
N ALA A 394 19.02 -7.79 2.85
CA ALA A 394 20.20 -8.64 3.05
C ALA A 394 21.44 -8.11 2.33
N ILE A 395 22.62 -8.40 2.89
CA ILE A 395 23.91 -8.15 2.22
C ILE A 395 24.03 -9.16 1.07
N GLY A 396 24.15 -8.68 -0.17
CA GLY A 396 24.16 -9.51 -1.37
C GLY A 396 22.76 -9.90 -1.90
N GLY A 397 21.69 -9.45 -1.24
CA GLY A 397 20.32 -9.86 -1.53
C GLY A 397 19.93 -11.22 -0.96
N LEU A 398 18.63 -11.50 -0.96
CA LEU A 398 18.04 -12.82 -0.69
C LEU A 398 17.73 -13.56 -2.01
N GLY A 399 17.71 -12.85 -3.14
CA GLY A 399 17.55 -13.42 -4.49
C GLY A 399 16.10 -13.48 -4.99
N TYR A 400 15.12 -13.04 -4.20
CA TYR A 400 13.72 -12.96 -4.61
C TYR A 400 13.51 -11.88 -5.67
N LEU A 401 14.12 -10.70 -5.50
CA LEU A 401 14.03 -9.61 -6.47
C LEU A 401 14.78 -9.91 -7.77
N ASN A 402 15.89 -10.66 -7.70
CA ASN A 402 16.55 -11.18 -8.89
C ASN A 402 15.66 -12.21 -9.61
N THR A 403 15.07 -13.16 -8.86
CA THR A 403 14.13 -14.15 -9.40
C THR A 403 12.94 -13.47 -10.07
N PHE A 404 12.35 -12.46 -9.42
CA PHE A 404 11.27 -11.66 -9.99
C PHE A 404 11.68 -10.92 -11.28
N ALA A 405 12.89 -10.35 -11.31
CA ALA A 405 13.43 -9.70 -12.50
C ALA A 405 13.61 -10.69 -13.66
N ASP A 406 14.20 -11.85 -13.40
CA ASP A 406 14.42 -12.92 -14.39
C ASP A 406 13.09 -13.50 -14.90
N GLU A 407 12.14 -13.82 -14.01
CA GLU A 407 10.80 -14.29 -14.37
C GLU A 407 10.06 -13.28 -15.23
N THR A 408 10.09 -11.99 -14.86
CA THR A 408 9.38 -10.92 -15.57
C THR A 408 10.02 -10.60 -16.91
N THR A 409 11.36 -10.58 -17.00
CA THR A 409 12.09 -10.39 -18.26
C THR A 409 11.80 -11.54 -19.23
N ARG A 410 11.66 -12.78 -18.73
CA ARG A 410 11.27 -13.95 -19.55
C ARG A 410 9.78 -13.98 -19.89
N ASN A 411 8.90 -13.45 -19.04
CA ASN A 411 7.46 -13.43 -19.23
C ASN A 411 6.81 -12.16 -18.63
N LYS A 412 6.60 -11.15 -19.48
CA LYS A 412 5.95 -9.87 -19.08
C LYS A 412 4.57 -10.03 -18.46
N VAL A 413 3.90 -11.17 -18.65
CA VAL A 413 2.63 -11.52 -17.98
C VAL A 413 2.79 -11.55 -16.45
N LYS A 414 3.99 -11.76 -15.89
CA LYS A 414 4.24 -11.72 -14.44
C LYS A 414 3.83 -10.37 -13.81
N LEU A 415 4.07 -9.25 -14.50
CA LEU A 415 3.59 -7.93 -14.05
C LEU A 415 2.07 -7.78 -14.14
N LEU A 416 1.43 -8.46 -15.11
CA LEU A 416 -0.03 -8.53 -15.17
C LEU A 416 -0.60 -9.40 -14.04
N GLU A 417 0.09 -10.44 -13.58
CA GLU A 417 -0.32 -11.20 -12.39
C GLU A 417 -0.31 -10.31 -11.14
N PHE A 418 0.74 -9.50 -10.96
CA PHE A 418 0.78 -8.45 -9.92
C PHE A 418 -0.40 -7.46 -10.04
N ILE A 419 -0.64 -6.91 -11.24
CA ILE A 419 -1.72 -5.94 -11.44
C ILE A 419 -3.09 -6.56 -11.15
N ASN A 420 -3.33 -7.80 -11.59
CA ASN A 420 -4.57 -8.53 -11.31
C ASN A 420 -4.75 -8.81 -9.80
N TYR A 421 -3.68 -9.19 -9.09
CA TYR A 421 -3.72 -9.29 -7.63
C TYR A 421 -4.07 -7.95 -6.97
N ALA A 422 -3.42 -6.86 -7.38
CA ALA A 422 -3.64 -5.54 -6.82
C ALA A 422 -5.06 -5.03 -7.08
N LEU A 423 -5.58 -5.17 -8.31
CA LEU A 423 -6.96 -4.82 -8.65
C LEU A 423 -7.97 -5.64 -7.85
N ASN A 424 -7.73 -6.94 -7.66
CA ASN A 424 -8.59 -7.79 -6.83
C ASN A 424 -8.59 -7.33 -5.35
N VAL A 425 -7.43 -7.00 -4.77
CA VAL A 425 -7.34 -6.45 -3.40
C VAL A 425 -8.10 -5.13 -3.28
N LEU A 426 -7.93 -4.22 -4.24
CA LEU A 426 -8.57 -2.91 -4.25
C LEU A 426 -10.10 -3.01 -4.40
N SER A 427 -10.60 -3.85 -5.30
CA SER A 427 -12.03 -4.11 -5.48
C SER A 427 -12.66 -4.76 -4.24
N ASN A 428 -12.01 -5.77 -3.63
CA ASN A 428 -12.51 -6.36 -2.37
C ASN A 428 -12.51 -5.34 -1.21
N CYS A 429 -11.51 -4.45 -1.11
CA CYS A 429 -11.53 -3.34 -0.14
C CYS A 429 -12.69 -2.34 -0.42
N ARG A 430 -13.22 -2.25 -1.66
CA ARG A 430 -14.37 -1.41 -2.04
C ARG A 430 -15.71 -2.09 -1.75
N ASP A 431 -15.90 -3.33 -2.20
CA ASP A 431 -17.13 -4.12 -1.99
C ASP A 431 -17.46 -4.33 -0.49
N LYS A 432 -16.43 -4.28 0.36
CA LYS A 432 -16.59 -4.29 1.82
C LYS A 432 -17.24 -3.01 2.34
N VAL A 433 -16.82 -1.83 1.87
CA VAL A 433 -17.41 -0.51 2.24
C VAL A 433 -18.88 -0.44 1.85
N ASP A 434 -19.20 -0.96 0.68
CA ASP A 434 -20.56 -1.00 0.11
C ASP A 434 -21.56 -1.74 1.01
N ARG A 435 -21.08 -2.67 1.86
CA ARG A 435 -21.88 -3.37 2.87
C ARG A 435 -21.81 -2.70 4.25
N GLU A 436 -20.62 -2.29 4.70
CA GLU A 436 -20.41 -1.73 6.04
C GLU A 436 -21.19 -0.42 6.28
N ILE A 437 -21.31 0.47 5.28
CA ILE A 437 -22.02 1.76 5.47
C ILE A 437 -23.53 1.55 5.76
N PRO A 438 -24.31 0.83 4.93
CA PRO A 438 -25.73 0.59 5.23
C PRO A 438 -25.97 -0.17 6.55
N GLU A 439 -25.16 -1.19 6.83
CA GLU A 439 -25.24 -1.97 8.08
C GLU A 439 -25.02 -1.07 9.31
N PHE A 440 -24.00 -0.20 9.27
CA PHE A 440 -23.70 0.73 10.35
C PHE A 440 -24.82 1.77 10.58
N LEU A 441 -25.36 2.36 9.51
CA LEU A 441 -26.49 3.31 9.61
C LEU A 441 -27.76 2.65 10.18
N ASN A 442 -27.98 1.36 9.89
CA ASN A 442 -29.05 0.59 10.50
C ASN A 442 -28.80 0.33 12.00
N ILE A 443 -27.57 0.06 12.43
CA ILE A 443 -27.23 -0.09 13.86
C ILE A 443 -27.52 1.20 14.64
N LEU A 444 -27.14 2.37 14.09
CA LEU A 444 -27.43 3.68 14.70
C LEU A 444 -28.94 3.95 14.83
N SER A 445 -29.72 3.56 13.82
CA SER A 445 -31.18 3.74 13.80
C SER A 445 -31.90 2.95 14.90
N ASN A 446 -31.31 1.83 15.34
CA ASN A 446 -31.90 0.88 16.29
C ASN A 446 -31.33 0.97 17.72
N THR A 447 -30.53 1.99 18.05
CA THR A 447 -29.89 2.08 19.38
C THR A 447 -30.85 2.60 20.48
N ASP A 448 -30.61 2.17 21.73
CA ASP A 448 -31.43 2.48 22.92
C ASP A 448 -31.68 3.97 23.18
N SER A 449 -32.80 4.28 23.85
CA SER A 449 -33.27 5.64 24.15
C SER A 449 -32.21 6.56 24.76
N ASN A 450 -31.40 6.05 25.70
CA ASN A 450 -30.34 6.82 26.38
C ASN A 450 -29.17 7.19 25.47
N PHE A 451 -28.93 6.44 24.39
CA PHE A 451 -27.86 6.70 23.42
C PHE A 451 -28.39 7.31 22.10
N LYS A 452 -29.71 7.26 21.86
CA LYS A 452 -30.38 7.66 20.62
C LYS A 452 -30.03 9.07 20.12
N LYS A 453 -29.77 10.03 21.01
CA LYS A 453 -29.30 11.37 20.63
C LYS A 453 -27.91 11.29 19.98
N ILE A 454 -26.96 10.65 20.65
CA ILE A 454 -25.58 10.48 20.16
C ILE A 454 -25.57 9.66 18.87
N ALA A 455 -26.38 8.60 18.77
CA ALA A 455 -26.51 7.80 17.55
C ALA A 455 -26.98 8.65 16.36
N LYS A 456 -27.98 9.52 16.56
CA LYS A 456 -28.47 10.45 15.53
C LYS A 456 -27.40 11.47 15.13
N ASP A 457 -26.63 11.99 16.08
CA ASP A 457 -25.56 12.95 15.79
C ASP A 457 -24.36 12.29 15.04
N ILE A 458 -24.12 10.99 15.26
CA ILE A 458 -23.21 10.18 14.41
C ILE A 458 -23.80 9.97 13.01
N GLU A 459 -25.07 9.61 12.91
CA GLU A 459 -25.77 9.35 11.65
C GLU A 459 -25.78 10.60 10.76
N LEU A 460 -26.09 11.76 11.34
CA LEU A 460 -26.00 13.06 10.68
C LEU A 460 -24.58 13.34 10.19
N ALA A 461 -23.58 13.17 11.05
CA ALA A 461 -22.18 13.38 10.67
C ALA A 461 -21.76 12.55 9.44
N TYR A 462 -22.17 11.28 9.37
CA TYR A 462 -21.96 10.41 8.20
C TYR A 462 -22.72 10.87 6.96
N LYS A 463 -24.03 11.17 7.09
CA LYS A 463 -24.87 11.67 5.99
C LYS A 463 -24.48 13.06 5.48
N SER A 464 -23.65 13.78 6.25
CA SER A 464 -23.20 15.13 5.92
C SER A 464 -22.00 15.20 4.96
N PHE A 465 -21.53 14.04 4.47
CA PHE A 465 -20.60 13.87 3.35
C PHE A 465 -21.37 13.27 2.15
N ASP A 466 -20.75 13.26 0.96
CA ASP A 466 -21.37 12.71 -0.25
C ASP A 466 -21.45 11.17 -0.23
N THR A 467 -22.52 10.66 0.36
CA THR A 467 -22.81 9.22 0.44
C THR A 467 -23.15 8.59 -0.91
N ASN A 468 -23.56 9.37 -1.93
CA ASN A 468 -23.79 8.87 -3.29
C ASN A 468 -22.46 8.51 -3.98
N LEU A 469 -21.43 9.34 -3.77
CA LEU A 469 -20.04 9.01 -4.11
C LEU A 469 -19.36 8.10 -3.08
N LYS A 470 -20.10 7.61 -2.07
CA LYS A 470 -19.62 6.73 -0.99
C LYS A 470 -18.45 7.33 -0.20
N ILE A 471 -18.48 8.66 -0.05
CA ILE A 471 -17.54 9.44 0.76
C ILE A 471 -18.17 9.68 2.12
N PHE A 472 -17.40 9.46 3.16
CA PHE A 472 -17.82 9.52 4.56
C PHE A 472 -16.68 10.07 5.42
N PRO A 473 -16.92 10.54 6.65
CA PRO A 473 -15.86 10.96 7.56
C PRO A 473 -15.11 9.75 8.15
N HIS A 474 -13.81 9.91 8.41
CA HIS A 474 -13.01 8.87 9.08
C HIS A 474 -13.44 8.70 10.56
N VAL A 475 -13.52 7.45 11.04
CA VAL A 475 -14.03 7.12 12.39
C VAL A 475 -13.33 7.87 13.54
N ILE A 476 -12.04 8.20 13.41
CA ILE A 476 -11.29 8.99 14.41
C ILE A 476 -11.82 10.44 14.49
N ALA A 477 -12.18 11.06 13.35
CA ALA A 477 -12.75 12.41 13.35
C ALA A 477 -14.19 12.40 13.91
N ILE A 478 -14.99 11.38 13.59
CA ILE A 478 -16.29 11.14 14.22
C ILE A 478 -16.16 11.01 15.73
N ARG A 479 -15.19 10.22 16.21
CA ARG A 479 -14.94 10.06 17.65
C ARG A 479 -14.67 11.42 18.31
N LYS A 480 -13.73 12.20 17.76
CA LYS A 480 -13.41 13.56 18.23
C LYS A 480 -14.63 14.49 18.23
N TYR A 481 -15.41 14.48 17.14
CA TYR A 481 -16.61 15.31 16.96
C TYR A 481 -17.66 15.03 18.04
N ILE A 482 -17.99 13.75 18.25
CA ILE A 482 -18.96 13.35 19.27
C ILE A 482 -18.44 13.67 20.67
N THR A 483 -17.18 13.36 21.01
CA THR A 483 -16.66 13.68 22.36
C THR A 483 -16.57 15.18 22.66
N LYS A 484 -16.50 16.03 21.62
CA LYS A 484 -16.52 17.50 21.75
C LYS A 484 -17.93 18.03 22.01
N ASN A 485 -18.94 17.47 21.31
CA ASN A 485 -20.33 17.91 21.42
C ASN A 485 -21.10 17.23 22.57
N HIS A 486 -20.62 16.06 23.01
CA HIS A 486 -21.16 15.25 24.10
C HIS A 486 -20.07 14.95 25.15
N PRO A 487 -19.60 15.95 25.92
CA PRO A 487 -18.61 15.74 26.97
C PRO A 487 -19.09 14.75 28.05
N GLU A 488 -20.39 14.54 28.20
CA GLU A 488 -20.98 13.49 29.04
C GLU A 488 -20.51 12.08 28.65
N VAL A 489 -20.24 11.84 27.36
CA VAL A 489 -19.69 10.58 26.86
C VAL A 489 -18.27 10.36 27.37
N GLN A 490 -17.51 11.40 27.75
CA GLN A 490 -16.22 11.19 28.43
C GLN A 490 -16.36 11.03 29.95
N GLY A 491 -17.48 11.44 30.57
CA GLY A 491 -17.72 11.34 32.02
C GLY A 491 -18.31 9.99 32.45
N ASP A 492 -19.33 9.52 31.75
CA ASP A 492 -20.11 8.32 32.08
C ASP A 492 -19.44 7.03 31.57
N LYS A 493 -19.38 5.98 32.42
CA LYS A 493 -18.70 4.73 32.05
C LYS A 493 -19.48 3.89 31.06
N ASP A 494 -20.80 3.84 31.19
CA ASP A 494 -21.63 2.93 30.42
C ASP A 494 -21.91 3.55 29.04
N LEU A 495 -22.09 4.88 28.97
CA LEU A 495 -22.06 5.62 27.70
C LEU A 495 -20.71 5.49 26.97
N ARG A 496 -19.56 5.51 27.68
CA ARG A 496 -18.22 5.26 27.06
C ARG A 496 -18.13 3.89 26.40
N ILE A 497 -18.73 2.86 27.00
CA ILE A 497 -18.71 1.49 26.49
C ILE A 497 -19.59 1.41 25.24
N ILE A 498 -20.87 1.80 25.33
CA ILE A 498 -21.81 1.81 24.20
C ILE A 498 -21.24 2.60 23.02
N PHE A 499 -20.69 3.79 23.26
CA PHE A 499 -20.05 4.61 22.23
C PHE A 499 -18.86 3.92 21.55
N THR A 500 -18.07 3.16 22.32
CA THR A 500 -16.92 2.42 21.78
C THR A 500 -17.35 1.21 20.97
N ASP A 501 -18.37 0.49 21.43
CA ASP A 501 -18.90 -0.69 20.76
C ASP A 501 -19.63 -0.29 19.46
N VAL A 502 -20.48 0.75 19.48
CA VAL A 502 -21.14 1.30 18.29
C VAL A 502 -20.11 1.73 17.24
N LEU A 503 -19.08 2.51 17.62
CA LEU A 503 -18.02 2.91 16.69
C LEU A 503 -17.12 1.73 16.25
N GLY A 504 -17.22 0.56 16.87
CA GLY A 504 -16.58 -0.68 16.42
C GLY A 504 -17.24 -1.29 15.17
N TYR A 505 -18.49 -0.92 14.87
CA TYR A 505 -19.19 -1.29 13.64
C TYR A 505 -19.06 -0.24 12.53
N ALA A 506 -18.41 0.90 12.80
CA ALA A 506 -18.26 1.97 11.82
C ALA A 506 -17.34 1.53 10.66
N PRO A 507 -17.65 1.89 9.40
CA PRO A 507 -16.84 1.52 8.25
C PRO A 507 -15.42 2.09 8.41
N HIS A 508 -14.44 1.20 8.57
CA HIS A 508 -13.04 1.61 8.70
C HIS A 508 -12.41 1.91 7.33
N CYS A 509 -12.97 1.38 6.23
CA CYS A 509 -12.31 1.37 4.92
C CYS A 509 -12.51 2.66 4.08
N TRP A 510 -11.93 3.77 4.55
CA TRP A 510 -12.07 5.13 3.97
C TRP A 510 -11.75 5.22 2.45
N ASP A 511 -10.48 5.41 2.07
CA ASP A 511 -10.00 5.26 0.68
C ASP A 511 -8.53 4.82 0.71
N GLY A 512 -8.27 3.55 1.04
CA GLY A 512 -6.98 3.13 1.61
C GLY A 512 -6.95 3.46 3.10
N CYS A 513 -6.79 2.42 3.94
CA CYS A 513 -7.47 2.41 5.24
C CYS A 513 -6.79 1.54 6.33
N PRO A 514 -7.36 1.45 7.54
CA PRO A 514 -6.84 0.65 8.64
C PRO A 514 -6.76 -0.87 8.53
N LEU A 515 -7.21 -1.43 7.41
CA LEU A 515 -7.07 -2.85 7.12
C LEU A 515 -6.29 -3.11 5.83
N CYS A 516 -6.25 -2.15 4.90
CA CYS A 516 -5.51 -2.27 3.65
C CYS A 516 -4.10 -1.59 3.73
N VAL A 517 -3.83 -0.68 4.70
CA VAL A 517 -2.51 -0.04 4.96
C VAL A 517 -2.21 0.28 6.44
N MET A 518 -3.14 0.84 7.23
CA MET A 518 -2.81 1.26 8.61
C MET A 518 -2.45 0.07 9.51
N TYR A 519 -1.56 0.30 10.49
CA TYR A 519 -0.83 -0.73 11.24
C TYR A 519 0.20 -1.53 10.45
N GLU A 520 0.42 -1.24 9.16
CA GLU A 520 1.63 -1.70 8.48
C GLU A 520 2.85 -1.08 9.17
N ARG A 521 3.55 -1.89 9.96
CA ARG A 521 4.72 -1.47 10.72
C ARG A 521 5.76 -0.84 9.80
N GLY A 522 5.95 -1.40 8.60
CA GLY A 522 6.95 -0.99 7.61
C GLY A 522 6.71 0.34 6.89
N CYS A 523 5.58 1.05 7.10
CA CYS A 523 5.37 2.35 6.47
C CYS A 523 6.21 3.45 7.14
N HIS A 524 6.82 4.35 6.34
CA HIS A 524 7.66 5.45 6.85
C HIS A 524 6.88 6.62 7.45
N PHE A 525 5.56 6.65 7.22
CA PHE A 525 4.64 7.68 7.68
C PHE A 525 3.91 7.22 8.95
N SER A 526 3.47 8.16 9.80
CA SER A 526 2.72 7.77 11.00
C SER A 526 1.42 7.08 10.61
N VAL A 527 0.88 6.25 11.51
CA VAL A 527 -0.45 5.65 11.31
C VAL A 527 -1.57 6.69 11.22
N TYR A 528 -1.31 7.97 11.52
CA TYR A 528 -2.26 9.08 11.36
C TYR A 528 -2.10 9.80 10.03
N ASP A 529 -0.89 9.80 9.45
CA ASP A 529 -0.64 10.31 8.10
C ASP A 529 -1.19 9.33 7.04
N GLN A 530 -1.00 8.02 7.26
CA GLN A 530 -1.30 6.96 6.31
C GLN A 530 -2.71 7.06 5.67
N PRO A 531 -3.83 7.26 6.39
CA PRO A 531 -5.17 7.39 5.80
C PRO A 531 -5.33 8.52 4.77
N PHE A 532 -4.47 9.55 4.83
CA PHE A 532 -4.45 10.68 3.92
C PHE A 532 -3.40 10.55 2.81
N LEU A 533 -2.44 9.64 2.97
CA LEU A 533 -1.24 9.48 2.12
C LEU A 533 -1.23 8.23 1.23
N VAL A 534 -2.34 7.49 1.16
CA VAL A 534 -2.61 6.46 0.15
C VAL A 534 -3.98 6.72 -0.51
N SER A 535 -4.32 6.03 -1.60
CA SER A 535 -5.67 6.04 -2.20
C SER A 535 -5.99 4.69 -2.84
N ARG A 536 -7.18 4.15 -2.56
CA ARG A 536 -7.69 2.91 -3.17
C ARG A 536 -8.21 3.17 -4.57
N GLU A 537 -9.10 4.16 -4.73
CA GLU A 537 -9.76 4.41 -6.02
C GLU A 537 -8.79 4.92 -7.09
N LEU A 538 -7.93 5.91 -6.77
CA LEU A 538 -6.93 6.39 -7.73
C LEU A 538 -6.00 5.27 -8.18
N THR A 539 -5.53 4.45 -7.24
CA THR A 539 -4.62 3.34 -7.56
C THR A 539 -5.31 2.27 -8.39
N ARG A 540 -6.60 1.98 -8.15
CA ARG A 540 -7.38 1.06 -8.98
C ARG A 540 -7.47 1.57 -10.43
N VAL A 541 -7.91 2.81 -10.64
CA VAL A 541 -8.08 3.38 -12.00
C VAL A 541 -6.73 3.55 -12.72
N MET A 542 -5.67 3.95 -12.01
CA MET A 542 -4.31 3.98 -12.57
C MET A 542 -3.82 2.60 -12.97
N LEU A 543 -4.04 1.57 -12.14
CA LEU A 543 -3.65 0.19 -12.46
C LEU A 543 -4.47 -0.40 -13.62
N GLU A 544 -5.76 -0.11 -13.72
CA GLU A 544 -6.60 -0.47 -14.88
C GLU A 544 -6.02 0.13 -16.19
N LYS A 545 -5.61 1.41 -16.15
CA LYS A 545 -5.00 2.09 -17.31
C LYS A 545 -3.61 1.52 -17.65
N ILE A 546 -2.78 1.25 -16.64
CA ILE A 546 -1.47 0.59 -16.83
C ILE A 546 -1.66 -0.82 -17.39
N GLU A 547 -2.64 -1.59 -16.92
CA GLU A 547 -2.95 -2.93 -17.44
C GLU A 547 -3.31 -2.88 -18.92
N GLN A 548 -4.13 -1.92 -19.34
CA GLN A 548 -4.49 -1.71 -20.75
C GLN A 548 -3.27 -1.38 -21.61
N ILE A 549 -2.42 -0.44 -21.17
CA ILE A 549 -1.18 -0.07 -21.86
C ILE A 549 -0.22 -1.26 -21.96
N MET A 550 -0.09 -2.06 -20.90
CA MET A 550 0.76 -3.26 -20.92
C MET A 550 0.21 -4.35 -21.83
N LYS A 551 -1.10 -4.60 -21.81
CA LYS A 551 -1.76 -5.57 -22.70
C LYS A 551 -1.58 -5.20 -24.17
N SER A 552 -1.77 -3.93 -24.55
CA SER A 552 -1.53 -3.49 -25.93
C SER A 552 -0.06 -3.59 -26.31
N THR A 553 0.86 -3.16 -25.44
CA THR A 553 2.32 -3.25 -25.69
C THR A 553 2.75 -4.71 -25.95
N ILE A 554 2.31 -5.66 -25.13
CA ILE A 554 2.62 -7.09 -25.30
C ILE A 554 2.05 -7.63 -26.62
N ILE A 555 0.84 -7.21 -27.01
CA ILE A 555 0.21 -7.62 -28.27
C ILE A 555 1.00 -7.08 -29.47
N GLU A 556 1.40 -5.81 -29.47
CA GLU A 556 2.15 -5.20 -30.59
C GLU A 556 3.59 -5.75 -30.70
N GLU A 557 4.25 -6.05 -29.57
CA GLU A 557 5.53 -6.76 -29.57
C GLU A 557 5.40 -8.16 -30.20
N ILE A 558 4.40 -8.95 -29.80
CA ILE A 558 4.17 -10.28 -30.36
C ILE A 558 3.77 -10.20 -31.84
N LYS A 559 2.97 -9.21 -32.26
CA LYS A 559 2.68 -8.98 -33.69
C LYS A 559 3.96 -8.77 -34.48
N LYS A 560 4.86 -7.92 -33.98
CA LYS A 560 6.15 -7.65 -34.61
C LYS A 560 7.04 -8.90 -34.66
N ASP A 561 7.08 -9.71 -33.59
CA ASP A 561 7.83 -10.97 -33.59
C ASP A 561 7.28 -11.97 -34.62
N ILE A 562 5.95 -12.10 -34.71
CA ILE A 562 5.28 -12.94 -35.70
C ILE A 562 5.54 -12.42 -37.12
N GLU A 563 5.40 -11.12 -37.37
CA GLU A 563 5.64 -10.52 -38.70
C GLU A 563 7.09 -10.69 -39.16
N ASN A 564 8.07 -10.55 -38.26
CA ASN A 564 9.50 -10.70 -38.58
C ASN A 564 10.01 -12.16 -38.55
N LEU A 565 9.20 -13.14 -38.14
CA LEU A 565 9.58 -14.55 -38.15
C LEU A 565 9.93 -15.02 -39.59
N PRO A 566 11.14 -15.56 -39.84
CA PRO A 566 11.49 -16.13 -41.15
C PRO A 566 10.63 -17.35 -41.52
N GLU A 567 10.51 -17.64 -42.81
CA GLU A 567 9.72 -18.78 -43.32
C GLU A 567 10.32 -20.15 -42.90
N ASP A 568 11.61 -20.22 -42.62
CA ASP A 568 12.34 -21.43 -42.21
C ASP A 568 12.45 -21.62 -40.68
N ARG A 569 11.83 -20.74 -39.88
CA ARG A 569 11.97 -20.75 -38.41
C ARG A 569 10.65 -20.87 -37.68
N SER A 570 10.71 -21.54 -36.52
CA SER A 570 9.69 -21.47 -35.49
C SER A 570 10.10 -20.50 -34.37
N ILE A 571 9.12 -20.07 -33.57
CA ILE A 571 9.36 -19.50 -32.23
C ILE A 571 9.25 -20.65 -31.22
N PRO A 572 10.36 -21.20 -30.68
CA PRO A 572 10.28 -22.43 -29.90
C PRO A 572 9.78 -22.20 -28.47
N LEU A 573 8.68 -22.89 -28.16
CA LEU A 573 8.31 -23.51 -26.89
C LEU A 573 9.10 -23.07 -25.64
N ASN A 574 8.44 -22.24 -24.83
CA ASN A 574 8.65 -22.21 -23.39
C ASN A 574 7.28 -22.43 -22.73
N LEU A 575 7.20 -23.32 -21.74
CA LEU A 575 6.04 -23.42 -20.83
C LEU A 575 5.81 -22.07 -20.14
N LYS A 576 4.87 -21.28 -20.64
CA LYS A 576 4.62 -19.91 -20.14
C LYS A 576 3.16 -19.72 -19.77
N LYS A 577 2.91 -19.49 -18.49
CA LYS A 577 1.59 -19.22 -17.95
C LYS A 577 0.99 -17.95 -18.56
N GLY A 578 -0.22 -18.07 -19.08
CA GLY A 578 -1.05 -16.97 -19.59
C GLY A 578 -0.57 -16.25 -20.85
N LEU A 579 0.60 -16.59 -21.40
CA LEU A 579 1.13 -15.95 -22.62
C LEU A 579 0.39 -16.41 -23.89
N ALA A 580 -0.19 -17.60 -23.88
CA ALA A 580 -0.92 -18.17 -25.02
C ALA A 580 -2.10 -17.29 -25.47
N TYR A 581 -2.80 -16.64 -24.54
CA TYR A 581 -3.83 -15.66 -24.85
C TYR A 581 -3.32 -14.48 -25.68
N TYR A 582 -2.11 -13.99 -25.41
CA TYR A 582 -1.55 -12.84 -26.13
C TYR A 582 -1.05 -13.23 -27.51
N TYR A 583 -0.46 -14.43 -27.69
CA TYR A 583 -0.20 -14.98 -29.02
C TYR A 583 -1.48 -15.18 -29.81
N PHE A 584 -2.50 -15.82 -29.22
CA PHE A 584 -3.81 -15.96 -29.84
C PHE A 584 -4.36 -14.60 -30.30
N LYS A 585 -4.44 -13.60 -29.41
CA LYS A 585 -5.00 -12.28 -29.71
C LYS A 585 -4.20 -11.51 -30.76
N ALA A 586 -2.86 -11.47 -30.65
CA ALA A 586 -1.99 -10.85 -31.63
C ALA A 586 -2.18 -11.44 -33.03
N SER A 587 -2.34 -12.75 -33.12
CA SER A 587 -2.42 -13.48 -34.39
C SER A 587 -3.77 -13.31 -35.08
N ILE A 588 -4.88 -13.34 -34.33
CA ILE A 588 -6.19 -13.02 -34.91
C ILE A 588 -6.27 -11.54 -35.31
N ASP A 589 -5.61 -10.63 -34.59
CA ASP A 589 -5.52 -9.21 -34.94
C ASP A 589 -4.67 -8.96 -36.21
N LEU A 590 -3.80 -9.89 -36.63
CA LEU A 590 -3.05 -9.81 -37.88
C LEU A 590 -3.87 -10.27 -39.10
N ALA A 591 -4.96 -11.00 -38.91
CA ALA A 591 -5.73 -11.63 -39.99
C ALA A 591 -6.36 -10.63 -40.96
N LYS A 592 -6.22 -10.90 -42.27
CA LYS A 592 -6.71 -10.06 -43.37
C LYS A 592 -7.70 -10.77 -44.29
N GLU A 593 -7.62 -12.09 -44.39
CA GLU A 593 -8.39 -12.91 -45.33
C GLU A 593 -9.17 -14.03 -44.61
N SER A 594 -8.51 -14.79 -43.73
CA SER A 594 -9.12 -15.95 -43.07
C SER A 594 -8.46 -16.41 -41.78
N ILE A 595 -9.24 -17.09 -40.94
CA ILE A 595 -8.79 -17.72 -39.71
C ILE A 595 -9.40 -19.13 -39.67
N ASP A 596 -8.57 -20.17 -39.64
CA ASP A 596 -8.98 -21.57 -39.54
C ASP A 596 -8.53 -22.15 -38.19
N ILE A 597 -9.47 -22.63 -37.38
CA ILE A 597 -9.24 -23.03 -35.96
C ILE A 597 -9.65 -24.48 -35.73
N VAL A 598 -8.82 -25.25 -35.01
CA VAL A 598 -9.16 -26.58 -34.48
C VAL A 598 -8.89 -26.60 -32.98
N SER A 599 -9.89 -26.96 -32.17
CA SER A 599 -9.71 -27.20 -30.72
C SER A 599 -10.82 -28.09 -30.17
N PRO A 600 -10.53 -29.12 -29.35
CA PRO A 600 -11.56 -29.93 -28.70
C PRO A 600 -12.49 -29.08 -27.83
N TYR A 601 -11.92 -28.09 -27.13
CA TYR A 601 -12.65 -27.25 -26.19
C TYR A 601 -12.60 -25.77 -26.57
N ILE A 602 -13.73 -25.07 -26.40
CA ILE A 602 -13.83 -23.62 -26.64
C ILE A 602 -14.68 -22.92 -25.57
N SER A 603 -14.28 -21.72 -25.15
CA SER A 603 -15.04 -20.90 -24.18
C SER A 603 -15.60 -19.61 -24.80
N PRO A 604 -16.67 -19.02 -24.24
CA PRO A 604 -17.35 -17.85 -24.80
C PRO A 604 -16.42 -16.66 -25.07
N GLU A 605 -15.45 -16.40 -24.21
CA GLU A 605 -14.52 -15.27 -24.31
C GLU A 605 -13.62 -15.33 -25.55
N ILE A 606 -13.41 -16.53 -26.09
CA ILE A 606 -12.62 -16.74 -27.31
C ILE A 606 -13.48 -16.52 -28.57
N ILE A 607 -14.76 -16.87 -28.48
CA ILE A 607 -15.75 -16.61 -29.53
C ILE A 607 -16.02 -15.10 -29.63
N GLU A 608 -16.12 -14.41 -28.49
CA GLU A 608 -16.22 -12.95 -28.40
C GLU A 608 -15.03 -12.26 -29.08
N ALA A 609 -13.80 -12.68 -28.75
CA ALA A 609 -12.58 -12.11 -29.34
C ALA A 609 -12.46 -12.31 -30.86
N LEU A 610 -13.01 -13.41 -31.42
CA LEU A 610 -13.10 -13.63 -32.86
C LEU A 610 -14.21 -12.79 -33.50
N TYR A 611 -15.32 -12.64 -32.78
CA TYR A 611 -16.49 -11.89 -33.24
C TYR A 611 -16.20 -10.38 -33.36
N ASP A 612 -15.45 -9.82 -32.42
CA ASP A 612 -15.00 -8.41 -32.47
C ASP A 612 -14.22 -8.09 -33.75
N ILE A 613 -13.44 -9.05 -34.27
CA ILE A 613 -12.64 -8.86 -35.48
C ILE A 613 -13.51 -8.98 -36.73
N LEU A 614 -14.47 -9.91 -36.75
CA LEU A 614 -15.46 -10.02 -37.83
C LEU A 614 -16.32 -8.76 -37.98
N ARG A 615 -16.64 -8.09 -36.87
CA ARG A 615 -17.33 -6.78 -36.88
C ARG A 615 -16.49 -5.65 -37.49
N GLN A 616 -15.17 -5.77 -37.42
CA GLN A 616 -14.23 -4.75 -37.90
C GLN A 616 -13.68 -5.03 -39.30
N ARG A 617 -13.70 -6.30 -39.74
CA ARG A 617 -13.04 -6.75 -40.98
C ARG A 617 -13.82 -7.89 -41.64
N ASN A 618 -13.90 -7.85 -42.97
CA ASN A 618 -14.50 -8.91 -43.78
C ASN A 618 -13.57 -10.13 -43.93
N ILE A 619 -13.35 -10.88 -42.84
CA ILE A 619 -12.51 -12.08 -42.81
C ILE A 619 -13.34 -13.37 -42.77
N ARG A 620 -12.82 -14.47 -43.33
CA ARG A 620 -13.45 -15.80 -43.26
C ARG A 620 -12.96 -16.57 -42.05
N VAL A 621 -13.75 -16.63 -40.98
CA VAL A 621 -13.47 -17.51 -39.83
C VAL A 621 -14.11 -18.89 -40.04
N ARG A 622 -13.32 -19.96 -39.86
CA ARG A 622 -13.75 -21.36 -39.74
C ARG A 622 -13.27 -21.91 -38.41
N LEU A 623 -14.17 -22.57 -37.68
CA LEU A 623 -13.86 -23.24 -36.41
C LEU A 623 -14.33 -24.69 -36.49
N LEU A 624 -13.44 -25.63 -36.15
CA LEU A 624 -13.73 -27.03 -35.85
C LEU A 624 -13.59 -27.27 -34.35
N THR A 625 -14.66 -27.78 -33.73
CA THR A 625 -14.71 -28.14 -32.32
C THR A 625 -15.74 -29.24 -32.06
N THR A 626 -15.75 -29.81 -30.86
CA THR A 626 -16.58 -30.98 -30.48
C THR A 626 -17.88 -30.57 -29.75
N ILE A 627 -18.89 -31.44 -29.77
CA ILE A 627 -20.11 -31.29 -28.95
C ILE A 627 -19.91 -32.00 -27.62
N ASN A 628 -19.78 -31.24 -26.53
CA ASN A 628 -19.77 -31.77 -25.18
C ASN A 628 -20.27 -30.70 -24.18
N GLU A 629 -20.57 -31.09 -22.94
CA GLU A 629 -21.04 -30.16 -21.91
C GLU A 629 -20.00 -29.06 -21.57
N THR A 630 -18.71 -29.34 -21.69
CA THR A 630 -17.64 -28.32 -21.48
C THR A 630 -17.75 -27.18 -22.49
N ASN A 631 -18.17 -27.45 -23.73
CA ASN A 631 -18.32 -26.47 -24.80
C ASN A 631 -19.68 -25.79 -24.88
N LYS A 632 -20.67 -26.26 -24.11
CA LYS A 632 -22.09 -25.86 -24.21
C LYS A 632 -22.32 -24.36 -24.33
N LYS A 633 -21.76 -23.57 -23.41
CA LYS A 633 -21.87 -22.10 -23.41
C LYS A 633 -21.24 -21.45 -24.65
N GLY A 634 -20.14 -22.01 -25.15
CA GLY A 634 -19.49 -21.54 -26.37
C GLY A 634 -20.34 -21.87 -27.61
N LEU A 635 -20.85 -23.09 -27.71
CA LEU A 635 -21.74 -23.52 -28.80
C LEU A 635 -23.03 -22.70 -28.83
N GLU A 636 -23.64 -22.41 -27.67
CA GLU A 636 -24.80 -21.51 -27.56
C GLU A 636 -24.51 -20.08 -28.06
N MET A 637 -23.30 -19.56 -27.82
CA MET A 637 -22.87 -18.26 -28.33
C MET A 637 -22.66 -18.30 -29.85
N LEU A 638 -21.98 -19.33 -30.37
CA LEU A 638 -21.76 -19.53 -31.82
C LEU A 638 -23.10 -19.61 -32.59
N LYS A 639 -24.13 -20.29 -32.04
CA LYS A 639 -25.47 -20.34 -32.64
C LYS A 639 -26.15 -18.97 -32.77
N LYS A 640 -25.88 -18.04 -31.84
CA LYS A 640 -26.38 -16.66 -31.91
C LYS A 640 -25.61 -15.84 -32.95
N LEU A 641 -24.31 -16.08 -33.07
CA LEU A 641 -23.38 -15.34 -33.93
C LEU A 641 -23.28 -15.95 -35.33
N LYS A 642 -24.39 -15.87 -36.09
CA LYS A 642 -24.51 -16.42 -37.47
C LYS A 642 -23.47 -15.92 -38.48
N GLU A 643 -22.75 -14.84 -38.15
CA GLU A 643 -21.65 -14.27 -38.95
C GLU A 643 -20.38 -15.15 -38.90
N ILE A 644 -20.21 -15.98 -37.86
CA ILE A 644 -19.10 -16.96 -37.76
C ILE A 644 -19.50 -18.24 -38.49
N LYS A 645 -18.94 -18.50 -39.68
CA LYS A 645 -19.17 -19.73 -40.45
C LYS A 645 -18.56 -20.96 -39.74
N THR A 646 -19.34 -21.55 -38.84
CA THR A 646 -18.91 -22.63 -37.95
C THR A 646 -19.40 -23.99 -38.45
N LYS A 647 -18.49 -24.98 -38.49
CA LYS A 647 -18.86 -26.39 -38.60
C LYS A 647 -18.44 -27.12 -37.34
N ILE A 648 -19.28 -28.02 -36.87
CA ILE A 648 -18.90 -28.90 -35.76
C ILE A 648 -18.04 -30.01 -36.34
N PHE A 649 -16.90 -30.30 -35.73
CA PHE A 649 -16.28 -31.59 -35.95
C PHE A 649 -17.16 -32.65 -35.27
N GLN A 650 -18.00 -33.30 -36.09
CA GLN A 650 -18.78 -34.44 -35.65
C GLN A 650 -17.83 -35.63 -35.60
N ALA A 651 -17.14 -35.75 -34.47
CA ALA A 651 -16.34 -36.92 -34.17
C ALA A 651 -17.23 -38.17 -34.30
N ASP A 652 -16.74 -39.17 -35.04
CA ASP A 652 -17.09 -40.55 -34.73
C ASP A 652 -16.78 -40.77 -33.24
N PRO A 653 -17.63 -41.43 -32.45
CA PRO A 653 -17.36 -41.72 -31.03
C PRO A 653 -16.02 -42.45 -30.77
N ASN A 654 -15.32 -42.95 -31.80
CA ASN A 654 -13.98 -43.51 -31.74
C ASN A 654 -12.84 -42.53 -32.18
N THR A 655 -13.13 -41.24 -32.39
CA THR A 655 -12.16 -40.23 -32.86
C THR A 655 -12.03 -39.03 -31.92
N ASP A 656 -11.01 -39.03 -31.07
CA ASP A 656 -10.71 -37.91 -30.18
C ASP A 656 -10.02 -36.76 -30.92
N LEU A 657 -10.75 -35.67 -31.19
CA LEU A 657 -10.20 -34.42 -31.74
C LEU A 657 -9.27 -33.73 -30.72
N HIS A 658 -8.04 -34.21 -30.55
CA HIS A 658 -7.10 -33.64 -29.58
C HIS A 658 -6.21 -32.51 -30.14
N SER A 659 -6.26 -32.24 -31.44
CA SER A 659 -5.53 -31.15 -32.11
C SER A 659 -5.93 -29.76 -31.60
N LYS A 660 -4.94 -28.91 -31.27
CA LYS A 660 -5.14 -27.49 -30.93
C LYS A 660 -4.29 -26.62 -31.85
N ASN A 661 -4.90 -26.08 -32.89
CA ASN A 661 -4.21 -25.36 -33.96
C ASN A 661 -5.03 -24.14 -34.40
N LEU A 662 -4.32 -23.13 -34.89
CA LEU A 662 -4.84 -21.87 -35.42
C LEU A 662 -4.00 -21.51 -36.66
N VAL A 663 -4.64 -21.31 -37.81
CA VAL A 663 -4.00 -20.80 -39.02
C VAL A 663 -4.58 -19.45 -39.40
N ILE A 664 -3.70 -18.47 -39.61
CA ILE A 664 -4.04 -17.12 -40.06
C ILE A 664 -3.61 -16.97 -41.52
N ASP A 665 -4.55 -16.54 -42.37
CA ASP A 665 -4.39 -16.23 -43.80
C ASP A 665 -3.70 -17.32 -44.66
N GLY A 666 -3.63 -18.56 -44.14
CA GLY A 666 -2.85 -19.65 -44.74
C GLY A 666 -1.32 -19.45 -44.69
N ARG A 667 -0.82 -18.53 -43.84
CA ARG A 667 0.59 -18.08 -43.79
C ARG A 667 1.25 -18.18 -42.41
N ILE A 668 0.45 -18.28 -41.35
CA ILE A 668 0.96 -18.40 -39.97
C ILE A 668 0.21 -19.56 -39.32
N LEU A 669 0.95 -20.59 -38.89
CA LEU A 669 0.45 -21.73 -38.13
C LEU A 669 0.86 -21.57 -36.66
N ILE A 670 -0.10 -21.74 -35.76
CA ILE A 670 0.09 -21.62 -34.31
C ILE A 670 -0.54 -22.82 -33.64
N PHE A 671 0.22 -23.52 -32.82
CA PHE A 671 -0.23 -24.76 -32.20
C PHE A 671 0.46 -25.00 -30.86
N GLY A 672 -0.03 -25.97 -30.11
CA GLY A 672 0.51 -26.25 -28.79
C GLY A 672 -0.38 -27.14 -27.92
N SER A 673 -0.15 -27.08 -26.62
CA SER A 673 -0.97 -27.80 -25.63
C SER A 673 -2.25 -27.06 -25.24
N PHE A 674 -2.30 -25.74 -25.47
CA PHE A 674 -3.41 -24.88 -25.06
C PHE A 674 -4.72 -25.24 -25.76
N ASN A 675 -5.78 -25.46 -24.98
CA ASN A 675 -7.13 -25.46 -25.52
C ASN A 675 -7.62 -24.01 -25.71
N MET A 676 -8.49 -23.77 -26.70
CA MET A 676 -9.10 -22.46 -27.00
C MET A 676 -10.14 -22.00 -25.95
N THR A 677 -9.77 -22.05 -24.68
CA THR A 677 -10.58 -21.73 -23.51
C THR A 677 -9.87 -20.68 -22.67
N SER A 678 -10.63 -19.90 -21.90
CA SER A 678 -10.10 -18.92 -20.94
C SER A 678 -9.08 -19.55 -19.99
N LYS A 679 -9.34 -20.75 -19.46
CA LYS A 679 -8.39 -21.47 -18.58
C LYS A 679 -7.12 -21.91 -19.31
N GLY A 680 -7.23 -22.49 -20.51
CA GLY A 680 -6.07 -22.89 -21.32
C GLY A 680 -5.20 -21.68 -21.68
N LEU A 681 -5.79 -20.66 -22.30
CA LEU A 681 -5.04 -19.53 -22.84
C LEU A 681 -4.49 -18.56 -21.76
N LYS A 682 -5.19 -18.39 -20.62
CA LYS A 682 -4.82 -17.40 -19.57
C LYS A 682 -4.30 -18.01 -18.27
N GLY A 683 -4.74 -19.21 -17.89
CA GLY A 683 -4.53 -19.77 -16.54
C GLY A 683 -3.47 -20.86 -16.45
N ASN A 684 -3.38 -21.72 -17.44
CA ASN A 684 -2.45 -22.85 -17.47
C ASN A 684 -1.03 -22.43 -17.90
N TYR A 685 -0.03 -23.24 -17.50
CA TYR A 685 1.26 -23.27 -18.20
C TYR A 685 1.07 -24.06 -19.49
N GLU A 686 1.13 -23.39 -20.62
CA GLU A 686 0.96 -24.02 -21.93
C GLU A 686 2.20 -23.82 -22.79
N ASN A 687 2.36 -24.77 -23.70
CA ASN A 687 3.34 -24.77 -24.78
C ASN A 687 2.72 -24.13 -26.02
N ILE A 688 3.47 -23.25 -26.70
CA ILE A 688 3.08 -22.54 -27.92
C ILE A 688 4.24 -22.66 -28.91
N ASP A 689 3.94 -22.99 -30.16
CA ASP A 689 4.85 -22.94 -31.31
C ASP A 689 4.15 -22.07 -32.39
N VAL A 690 4.91 -21.18 -33.02
CA VAL A 690 4.46 -20.31 -34.12
C VAL A 690 5.39 -20.53 -35.29
N ARG A 691 4.82 -20.80 -36.47
CA ARG A 691 5.56 -21.08 -37.70
C ARG A 691 4.97 -20.37 -38.91
N LYS A 692 5.84 -20.14 -39.91
CA LYS A 692 5.46 -19.77 -41.28
C LYS A 692 5.95 -20.78 -42.31
N ASP A 693 6.42 -21.95 -41.86
CA ASP A 693 6.98 -22.93 -42.76
C ASP A 693 5.89 -23.49 -43.68
N ARG A 694 6.18 -23.41 -44.99
CA ARG A 694 5.19 -23.68 -46.03
C ARG A 694 4.74 -25.14 -46.03
N GLU A 695 5.63 -26.07 -45.67
CA GLU A 695 5.35 -27.50 -45.65
C GLU A 695 4.33 -27.85 -44.56
N ALA A 696 4.55 -27.47 -43.30
CA ALA A 696 3.58 -27.70 -42.23
C ALA A 696 2.27 -26.93 -42.44
N LEU A 697 2.31 -25.73 -43.05
CA LEU A 697 1.10 -25.00 -43.45
C LEU A 697 0.29 -25.76 -44.51
N GLU A 698 0.94 -26.30 -45.54
CA GLU A 698 0.27 -27.09 -46.58
C GLU A 698 -0.27 -28.41 -46.02
N ASP A 699 0.48 -29.11 -45.17
CA ASP A 699 0.04 -30.37 -44.56
C ASP A 699 -1.08 -30.19 -43.54
N PHE A 700 -0.97 -29.18 -42.67
CA PHE A 700 -2.08 -28.82 -41.79
C PHE A 700 -3.34 -28.45 -42.60
N LYS A 701 -3.19 -27.69 -43.68
CA LYS A 701 -4.32 -27.28 -44.52
C LYS A 701 -4.96 -28.48 -45.24
N LYS A 702 -4.18 -29.46 -45.71
CA LYS A 702 -4.70 -30.72 -46.29
C LYS A 702 -5.59 -31.45 -45.28
N GLU A 703 -5.11 -31.64 -44.05
CA GLU A 703 -5.89 -32.34 -43.02
C GLU A 703 -7.08 -31.50 -42.53
N PHE A 704 -6.93 -30.18 -42.37
CA PHE A 704 -8.05 -29.29 -42.05
C PHE A 704 -9.17 -29.38 -43.09
N GLU A 705 -8.87 -29.33 -44.39
CA GLU A 705 -9.89 -29.43 -45.45
C GLU A 705 -10.51 -30.82 -45.55
N LYS A 706 -9.81 -31.88 -45.12
CA LYS A 706 -10.39 -33.22 -44.97
C LYS A 706 -11.40 -33.23 -43.82
N LEU A 707 -10.96 -32.90 -42.60
CA LEU A 707 -11.82 -32.85 -41.42
C LEU A 707 -13.02 -31.89 -41.62
N TRP A 708 -12.81 -30.74 -42.27
CA TRP A 708 -13.85 -29.75 -42.58
C TRP A 708 -14.90 -30.26 -43.58
N ARG A 709 -14.57 -31.21 -44.46
CA ARG A 709 -15.53 -31.85 -45.37
C ARG A 709 -16.31 -32.97 -44.68
N GLU A 710 -15.65 -33.73 -43.81
CA GLU A 710 -16.23 -34.79 -42.98
C GLU A 710 -17.14 -34.23 -41.85
N SER A 711 -16.97 -32.95 -41.50
CA SER A 711 -17.71 -32.22 -40.45
C SER A 711 -19.12 -31.74 -40.84
N GLU A 712 -20.10 -31.94 -39.96
CA GLU A 712 -21.45 -31.35 -40.05
C GLU A 712 -21.50 -29.85 -39.66
N PRO A 713 -22.34 -29.02 -40.29
CA PRO A 713 -22.60 -27.65 -39.83
C PRO A 713 -23.22 -27.58 -38.42
N LEU A 714 -22.93 -26.50 -37.68
CA LEU A 714 -23.60 -26.21 -36.40
C LEU A 714 -25.06 -25.82 -36.65
N LYS A 715 -25.97 -26.77 -36.38
CA LYS A 715 -27.44 -26.63 -36.47
C LYS A 715 -27.99 -25.76 -35.34
#